data_AF-A0A800N7K1-F1
#
_entry.id   AF-A0A800N7K1-F1
#
_cell.length_a   1.000
_cell.length_b   1.000
_cell.length_c   1.000
_cell.angle_alpha   90.00
_cell.angle_beta   90.00
_cell.angle_gamma   90.00
#
_symmetry.space_group_name_H-M   'P 1'
#
loop_
_entity.id
_entity.type
_entity.pdbx_description
1 polymer ?
#
loop_
_entity_poly.entity_id
_entity_poly.type
_entity_poly.pdbx_seq_one_letter_code
_entity_poly.pdbx_strand_id
1 'polypeptide(L)'
;MKLFLLACRLLRREGRSGELTLLSFALIIAVTSATTISLFSDRLETTMVSQAGQFLAGDLVVTSPTTLTSDWLSVANTLALKQTMTAEFSSVLMENDGFLLAGIKAVSDHYPLRGSLKITGNHFGQEETVTHGPKPGQAWIDKRILSALNLTLGQTVSVGEKKLMLSKIITYEPDKRGNLYSLSPRLMMHTQDIPETGILKPGSHVHYYYQFTGQDSALKSFKQFSKKRLNPSQRIMDIHVDRPEIGTALDRVQKYLRLSSVIIILIAGVAIAITTRRYSERHFNSAAILRCLGCTQAQIVKLFITQLVLLGFLASLLGCLLGWVSHAGLFALLKNLLPDTLASANPLAIFFGLITGMVILLGFALPPLLQLKKVSPLRILRRELDPIPSQSGLVYGMALLVISGLIYSFTLDIKFTLLLTLIASLGIALLMGLIYVLLTVIKKLESHVNLNIRFALLSLVKNKKNTAAQILAFSLTLMAMLLSFSVHQNLLNDWQTQLPKTTPNHFVLNLFEHQRDDFQTDLTTHNISSQALFPIVRGRLIKINNQAVQKIVSKDSQGERAIHRDLSLTWSEQLPDGNLITAGNWHKNSHPYKVSIEQKLATNLNIQLRDELTFTIGHENINATVTSIRQVNWDSMKPNFYFIFSPGSLTPFPKTFITSFYLAPENKNTLNT
;
A
#
# COMPACT_ATOMS: atom_id res chain seq x y z
N MET A 1 -11.19 -37.10 -32.95
CA MET A 1 -12.47 -36.57 -33.44
C MET A 1 -13.72 -37.19 -32.80
N LYS A 2 -13.95 -38.51 -32.82
CA LYS A 2 -15.21 -39.13 -32.33
C LYS A 2 -15.55 -38.84 -30.86
N LEU A 3 -14.56 -38.85 -29.94
CA LEU A 3 -14.75 -38.54 -28.51
C LEU A 3 -15.13 -37.08 -28.24
N PHE A 4 -14.58 -36.13 -28.99
CA PHE A 4 -14.89 -34.70 -28.84
C PHE A 4 -16.33 -34.39 -29.28
N LEU A 5 -16.76 -34.98 -30.40
CA LEU A 5 -18.15 -34.88 -30.87
C LEU A 5 -19.13 -35.50 -29.88
N LEU A 6 -18.78 -36.65 -29.29
CA LEU A 6 -19.58 -37.27 -28.24
C LEU A 6 -19.68 -36.37 -27.00
N ALA A 7 -18.55 -35.80 -26.55
CA ALA A 7 -18.52 -34.85 -25.43
C ALA A 7 -19.42 -33.63 -25.68
N CYS A 8 -19.37 -33.04 -26.89
CA CYS A 8 -20.23 -31.91 -27.25
C CYS A 8 -21.72 -32.28 -27.27
N ARG A 9 -22.08 -33.45 -27.82
CA ARG A 9 -23.47 -33.92 -27.84
C ARG A 9 -24.00 -34.18 -26.43
N LEU A 10 -23.21 -34.84 -25.58
CA LEU A 10 -23.56 -35.10 -24.19
C LEU A 10 -23.68 -33.80 -23.40
N LEU A 11 -22.74 -32.85 -23.57
CA LEU A 11 -22.79 -31.55 -22.92
C LEU A 11 -24.03 -30.74 -23.32
N ARG A 12 -24.43 -30.75 -24.59
CA ARG A 12 -25.66 -30.09 -25.04
C ARG A 12 -26.92 -30.73 -24.44
N ARG A 13 -26.94 -32.07 -24.32
CA ARG A 13 -28.04 -32.80 -23.68
C ARG A 13 -28.12 -32.48 -22.18
N GLU A 14 -26.99 -32.49 -21.50
CA GLU A 14 -26.88 -32.26 -20.05
C GLU A 14 -27.12 -30.79 -19.66
N GLY A 15 -26.75 -29.85 -20.54
CA GLY A 15 -27.14 -28.46 -20.41
C GLY A 15 -28.65 -28.27 -20.45
N ARG A 16 -29.37 -29.05 -21.27
CA ARG A 16 -30.84 -29.04 -21.35
C ARG A 16 -31.53 -29.74 -20.17
N SER A 17 -30.91 -30.75 -19.56
CA SER A 17 -31.46 -31.46 -18.41
C SER A 17 -31.29 -30.71 -17.08
N GLY A 18 -30.57 -29.58 -17.09
CA GLY A 18 -30.36 -28.75 -15.91
C GLY A 18 -29.23 -29.21 -14.99
N GLU A 19 -28.56 -30.32 -15.30
CA GLU A 19 -27.56 -30.93 -14.40
C GLU A 19 -26.28 -30.11 -14.27
N LEU A 20 -25.92 -29.37 -15.32
CA LEU A 20 -24.75 -28.49 -15.34
C LEU A 20 -25.06 -27.05 -14.92
N THR A 21 -26.32 -26.71 -14.64
CA THR A 21 -26.74 -25.32 -14.36
C THR A 21 -26.07 -24.76 -13.12
N LEU A 22 -26.10 -25.50 -12.00
CA LEU A 22 -25.47 -25.08 -10.75
C LEU A 22 -23.95 -24.89 -10.91
N LEU A 23 -23.29 -25.79 -11.65
CA LEU A 23 -21.86 -25.72 -11.90
C LEU A 23 -21.52 -24.51 -12.78
N SER A 24 -22.31 -24.30 -13.84
CA SER A 24 -22.17 -23.16 -14.74
C SER A 24 -22.43 -21.84 -14.01
N PHE A 25 -23.48 -21.74 -13.19
CA PHE A 25 -23.78 -20.53 -12.41
C PHE A 25 -22.69 -20.23 -11.40
N ALA A 26 -22.24 -21.25 -10.63
CA ALA A 26 -21.14 -21.07 -9.68
C ALA A 26 -19.87 -20.56 -10.38
N LEU A 27 -19.54 -21.12 -11.55
CA LEU A 27 -18.39 -20.70 -12.33
C LEU A 27 -18.56 -19.30 -12.94
N ILE A 28 -19.72 -18.99 -13.52
CA ILE A 28 -20.02 -17.67 -14.09
C ILE A 28 -19.90 -16.60 -12.99
N ILE A 29 -20.49 -16.83 -11.82
CA ILE A 29 -20.41 -15.89 -10.69
C ILE A 29 -18.96 -15.73 -10.24
N ALA A 30 -18.20 -16.82 -10.12
CA ALA A 30 -16.79 -16.78 -9.74
C ALA A 30 -15.95 -15.94 -10.71
N VAL A 31 -16.09 -16.20 -12.01
CA VAL A 31 -15.32 -15.52 -13.06
C VAL A 31 -15.78 -14.07 -13.22
N THR A 32 -17.08 -13.80 -13.13
CA THR A 32 -17.64 -12.44 -13.16
C THR A 32 -17.06 -11.61 -12.03
N SER A 33 -17.12 -12.10 -10.80
CA SER A 33 -16.59 -11.39 -9.62
C SER A 33 -15.08 -11.21 -9.71
N ALA A 34 -14.32 -12.25 -10.05
CA ALA A 34 -12.86 -12.17 -10.18
C ALA A 34 -12.43 -11.17 -11.28
N THR A 35 -13.08 -11.22 -12.45
CA THR A 35 -12.79 -10.30 -13.57
C THR A 35 -13.19 -8.87 -13.22
N THR A 36 -14.36 -8.67 -12.60
CA THR A 36 -14.83 -7.35 -12.15
C THR A 36 -13.85 -6.72 -11.18
N ILE A 37 -13.43 -7.46 -10.14
CA ILE A 37 -12.51 -6.93 -9.13
C ILE A 37 -11.12 -6.70 -9.72
N SER A 38 -10.63 -7.58 -10.59
CA SER A 38 -9.33 -7.39 -11.25
C SER A 38 -9.32 -6.16 -12.14
N LEU A 39 -10.35 -5.97 -12.98
CA LEU A 39 -10.49 -4.78 -13.83
C LEU A 39 -10.65 -3.51 -12.99
N PHE A 40 -11.50 -3.57 -11.96
CA PHE A 40 -11.74 -2.44 -11.06
C PHE A 40 -10.48 -2.04 -10.31
N SER A 41 -9.77 -3.00 -9.71
CA SER A 41 -8.56 -2.75 -8.94
C SER A 41 -7.44 -2.18 -9.82
N ASP A 42 -7.20 -2.76 -11.00
CA ASP A 42 -6.16 -2.29 -11.93
C ASP A 42 -6.47 -0.89 -12.47
N ARG A 43 -7.73 -0.64 -12.86
CA ARG A 43 -8.16 0.67 -13.34
C ARG A 43 -8.14 1.73 -12.23
N LEU A 44 -8.56 1.37 -11.02
CA LEU A 44 -8.51 2.26 -9.87
C LEU A 44 -7.05 2.58 -9.50
N GLU A 45 -6.18 1.57 -9.47
CA GLU A 45 -4.75 1.75 -9.22
C GLU A 45 -4.10 2.68 -10.26
N THR A 46 -4.27 2.39 -11.55
CA THR A 46 -3.70 3.23 -12.62
C THR A 46 -4.27 4.65 -12.63
N THR A 47 -5.57 4.79 -12.38
CA THR A 47 -6.21 6.12 -12.23
C THR A 47 -5.62 6.85 -11.03
N MET A 48 -5.51 6.21 -9.87
CA MET A 48 -4.98 6.84 -8.66
C MET A 48 -3.51 7.21 -8.80
N VAL A 49 -2.69 6.36 -9.42
CA VAL A 49 -1.28 6.69 -9.71
C VAL A 49 -1.19 7.87 -10.65
N SER A 50 -2.03 7.93 -11.70
CA SER A 50 -2.07 9.07 -12.62
C SER A 50 -2.53 10.35 -11.93
N GLN A 51 -3.57 10.28 -11.08
CA GLN A 51 -3.98 11.42 -10.26
C GLN A 51 -2.90 11.83 -9.27
N ALA A 52 -2.16 10.88 -8.74
CA ALA A 52 -1.10 11.19 -7.81
C ALA A 52 0.10 11.87 -8.47
N GLY A 53 0.25 11.74 -9.80
CA GLY A 53 1.15 12.59 -10.60
C GLY A 53 0.87 14.08 -10.46
N GLN A 54 -0.36 14.49 -10.11
CA GLN A 54 -0.66 15.89 -9.76
C GLN A 54 0.17 16.34 -8.54
N PHE A 55 0.34 15.49 -7.53
CA PHE A 55 1.13 15.80 -6.33
C PHE A 55 2.65 15.81 -6.57
N LEU A 56 3.08 15.46 -7.77
CA LEU A 56 4.47 15.51 -8.23
C LEU A 56 4.67 16.55 -9.35
N ALA A 57 3.60 17.23 -9.76
CA ALA A 57 3.56 18.13 -10.91
C ALA A 57 3.98 17.47 -12.24
N GLY A 58 3.89 16.14 -12.35
CA GLY A 58 4.21 15.34 -13.54
C GLY A 58 3.98 13.84 -13.32
N ASP A 59 3.92 13.06 -14.41
CA ASP A 59 3.67 11.61 -14.36
C ASP A 59 4.95 10.81 -14.01
N LEU A 60 6.11 11.33 -14.38
CA LEU A 60 7.42 10.81 -14.00
C LEU A 60 8.31 11.97 -13.54
N VAL A 61 8.95 11.83 -12.38
CA VAL A 61 9.87 12.85 -11.87
C VAL A 61 11.22 12.26 -11.56
N VAL A 62 12.26 12.85 -12.13
CA VAL A 62 13.66 12.53 -11.82
C VAL A 62 14.20 13.64 -10.94
N THR A 63 14.71 13.27 -9.75
CA THR A 63 15.39 14.22 -8.87
C THR A 63 16.90 14.05 -8.97
N SER A 64 17.61 15.18 -9.02
CA SER A 64 19.07 15.23 -9.09
C SER A 64 19.60 16.46 -8.36
N PRO A 65 20.75 16.37 -7.65
CA PRO A 65 21.42 17.55 -7.10
C PRO A 65 22.18 18.35 -8.18
N THR A 66 22.32 17.80 -9.38
CA THR A 66 22.99 18.46 -10.51
C THR A 66 22.03 18.55 -11.69
N THR A 67 22.34 19.39 -12.66
CA THR A 67 21.57 19.43 -13.91
C THR A 67 21.69 18.10 -14.65
N LEU A 68 20.60 17.66 -15.31
CA LEU A 68 20.65 16.46 -16.14
C LEU A 68 21.48 16.74 -17.39
N THR A 69 22.10 15.68 -17.93
CA THR A 69 22.83 15.80 -19.20
C THR A 69 21.85 16.00 -20.36
N SER A 70 22.30 16.70 -21.41
CA SER A 70 21.52 16.97 -22.62
C SER A 70 20.97 15.70 -23.27
N ASP A 71 21.66 14.58 -23.13
CA ASP A 71 21.21 13.27 -23.63
C ASP A 71 19.82 12.90 -23.11
N TRP A 72 19.55 13.09 -21.82
CA TRP A 72 18.26 12.73 -21.22
C TRP A 72 17.12 13.58 -21.79
N LEU A 73 17.36 14.89 -21.92
CA LEU A 73 16.41 15.83 -22.50
C LEU A 73 16.16 15.54 -23.99
N SER A 74 17.20 15.12 -24.73
CA SER A 74 17.06 14.74 -26.13
C SER A 74 16.20 13.47 -26.30
N VAL A 75 16.38 12.46 -25.45
CA VAL A 75 15.59 11.22 -25.48
C VAL A 75 14.14 11.50 -25.07
N ALA A 76 13.91 12.39 -24.11
CA ALA A 76 12.56 12.81 -23.76
C ALA A 76 11.85 13.49 -24.95
N ASN A 77 12.56 14.35 -25.67
CA ASN A 77 12.06 15.01 -26.87
C ASN A 77 11.77 14.03 -28.02
N THR A 78 12.64 13.04 -28.27
CA THR A 78 12.40 12.02 -29.32
C THR A 78 11.19 11.14 -29.01
N LEU A 79 10.91 10.91 -27.73
CA LEU A 79 9.71 10.21 -27.26
C LEU A 79 8.47 11.12 -27.17
N ALA A 80 8.56 12.38 -27.62
CA ALA A 80 7.51 13.38 -27.59
C ALA A 80 6.92 13.63 -26.18
N LEU A 81 7.75 13.51 -25.14
CA LEU A 81 7.35 13.82 -23.77
C LEU A 81 7.39 15.33 -23.53
N LYS A 82 6.35 15.86 -22.89
CA LYS A 82 6.38 17.20 -22.31
C LYS A 82 7.28 17.17 -21.09
N GLN A 83 8.13 18.18 -20.93
CA GLN A 83 9.08 18.28 -19.84
C GLN A 83 9.05 19.67 -19.21
N THR A 84 9.28 19.73 -17.91
CA THR A 84 9.51 20.97 -17.16
C THR A 84 10.61 20.71 -16.15
N MET A 85 11.27 21.78 -15.73
CA MET A 85 12.32 21.76 -14.72
C MET A 85 11.93 22.69 -13.58
N THR A 86 12.11 22.21 -12.36
CA THR A 86 12.10 23.05 -11.16
C THR A 86 13.39 22.89 -10.37
N ALA A 87 13.82 23.97 -9.73
CA ALA A 87 14.96 23.97 -8.81
C ALA A 87 14.50 24.45 -7.44
N GLU A 88 14.81 23.69 -6.39
CA GLU A 88 14.51 24.05 -5.01
C GLU A 88 15.80 24.19 -4.20
N PHE A 89 15.88 25.28 -3.44
CA PHE A 89 16.99 25.56 -2.53
C PHE A 89 16.53 26.52 -1.43
N SER A 90 17.26 26.60 -0.33
CA SER A 90 16.98 27.57 0.73
C SER A 90 17.85 28.81 0.54
N SER A 91 17.27 30.00 0.72
CA SER A 91 18.02 31.27 0.71
C SER A 91 17.39 32.26 1.68
N VAL A 92 18.17 33.25 2.07
CA VAL A 92 17.70 34.39 2.86
C VAL A 92 17.10 35.44 1.92
N LEU A 93 15.90 35.87 2.25
CA LEU A 93 15.24 37.05 1.68
C LEU A 93 15.65 38.27 2.48
N MET A 94 15.93 39.36 1.78
CA MET A 94 16.37 40.63 2.38
C MET A 94 15.49 41.76 1.88
N GLU A 95 14.90 42.52 2.81
CA GLU A 95 14.23 43.80 2.55
C GLU A 95 14.03 44.57 3.87
N ASN A 96 14.13 45.91 3.86
CA ASN A 96 13.92 46.77 5.05
C ASN A 96 14.71 46.36 6.32
N ASP A 97 15.98 46.00 6.18
CA ASP A 97 16.84 45.45 7.26
C ASP A 97 16.35 44.12 7.89
N GLY A 98 15.27 43.54 7.36
CA GLY A 98 14.74 42.24 7.74
C GLY A 98 15.38 41.10 6.93
N PHE A 99 15.74 40.01 7.62
CA PHE A 99 16.27 38.79 7.03
C PHE A 99 15.34 37.62 7.32
N LEU A 100 14.87 36.94 6.27
CA LEU A 100 13.98 35.78 6.42
C LEU A 100 14.50 34.59 5.62
N LEU A 101 14.76 33.46 6.29
CA LEU A 101 15.07 32.21 5.60
C LEU A 101 13.81 31.66 4.91
N ALA A 102 13.85 31.56 3.57
CA ALA A 102 12.76 31.05 2.74
C ALA A 102 13.21 29.88 1.86
N GLY A 103 12.27 29.00 1.54
CA GLY A 103 12.46 27.97 0.52
C GLY A 103 12.19 28.58 -0.85
N ILE A 104 13.22 28.77 -1.64
CA ILE A 104 13.12 29.28 -3.01
C ILE A 104 12.80 28.14 -3.96
N LYS A 105 11.80 28.34 -4.81
CA LYS A 105 11.46 27.43 -5.90
C LYS A 105 11.48 28.17 -7.22
N ALA A 106 12.44 27.84 -8.05
CA ALA A 106 12.48 28.35 -9.41
C ALA A 106 11.74 27.38 -10.35
N VAL A 107 10.81 27.91 -11.13
CA VAL A 107 9.94 27.13 -12.02
C VAL A 107 10.07 27.62 -13.46
N SER A 108 10.05 26.69 -14.42
CA SER A 108 10.03 27.03 -15.84
C SER A 108 8.60 27.27 -16.35
N ASP A 109 8.46 27.83 -17.56
CA ASP A 109 7.18 28.23 -18.16
C ASP A 109 6.09 27.14 -18.15
N HIS A 110 6.48 25.87 -18.31
CA HIS A 110 5.56 24.74 -18.44
C HIS A 110 5.19 24.09 -17.10
N TYR A 111 5.60 24.67 -15.97
CA TYR A 111 5.23 24.18 -14.64
C TYR A 111 3.89 24.76 -14.18
N PRO A 112 2.98 23.94 -13.59
CA PRO A 112 3.07 22.49 -13.44
C PRO A 112 2.58 21.71 -14.68
N LEU A 113 3.16 20.54 -14.99
CA LEU A 113 2.67 19.68 -16.09
C LEU A 113 1.40 18.91 -15.70
N ARG A 114 1.22 18.64 -14.40
CA ARG A 114 0.05 17.99 -13.80
C ARG A 114 -0.39 18.76 -12.57
N GLY A 115 -1.70 18.84 -12.33
CA GLY A 115 -2.26 19.63 -11.23
C GLY A 115 -2.32 21.12 -11.54
N SER A 116 -2.59 21.93 -10.53
CA SER A 116 -2.71 23.39 -10.65
C SER A 116 -2.20 24.08 -9.40
N LEU A 117 -1.75 25.32 -9.57
CA LEU A 117 -1.42 26.23 -8.48
C LEU A 117 -2.67 27.01 -8.11
N LYS A 118 -2.83 27.34 -6.82
CA LYS A 118 -3.82 28.33 -6.41
C LYS A 118 -3.14 29.56 -5.85
N ILE A 119 -3.56 30.71 -6.36
CA ILE A 119 -3.01 32.00 -6.01
C ILE A 119 -4.11 32.97 -5.60
N THR A 120 -3.76 33.99 -4.84
CA THR A 120 -4.65 35.12 -4.55
C THR A 120 -3.91 36.44 -4.73
N GLY A 121 -4.65 37.45 -5.20
CA GLY A 121 -4.13 38.80 -5.42
C GLY A 121 -4.22 39.72 -4.21
N ASN A 122 -5.04 39.37 -3.21
CA ASN A 122 -5.25 40.14 -1.99
C ASN A 122 -5.26 39.20 -0.77
N HIS A 123 -5.03 39.73 0.44
CA HIS A 123 -5.10 38.93 1.67
C HIS A 123 -6.42 38.17 1.89
N PHE A 124 -7.52 38.64 1.28
CA PHE A 124 -8.87 38.09 1.37
C PHE A 124 -9.52 37.82 -0.01
N GLY A 125 -8.73 37.82 -1.09
CA GLY A 125 -9.26 37.61 -2.44
C GLY A 125 -9.67 36.16 -2.70
N GLN A 126 -10.62 35.94 -3.61
CA GLN A 126 -10.97 34.59 -4.08
C GLN A 126 -9.75 33.89 -4.67
N GLU A 127 -9.63 32.59 -4.40
CA GLU A 127 -8.55 31.76 -4.96
C GLU A 127 -8.71 31.62 -6.48
N GLU A 128 -7.67 31.98 -7.22
CA GLU A 128 -7.56 31.77 -8.65
C GLU A 128 -6.72 30.51 -8.92
N THR A 129 -7.21 29.62 -9.77
CA THR A 129 -6.51 28.38 -10.14
C THR A 129 -5.74 28.61 -11.44
N VAL A 130 -4.41 28.45 -11.41
CA VAL A 130 -3.52 28.71 -12.54
C VAL A 130 -2.62 27.51 -12.86
N THR A 131 -2.20 27.39 -14.12
CA THR A 131 -1.35 26.30 -14.63
C THR A 131 0.00 26.78 -15.15
N HIS A 132 0.45 27.95 -14.70
CA HIS A 132 1.75 28.52 -15.02
C HIS A 132 2.42 29.08 -13.76
N GLY A 133 3.74 29.28 -13.82
CA GLY A 133 4.50 29.98 -12.78
C GLY A 133 4.52 31.51 -12.94
N PRO A 134 5.25 32.23 -12.08
CA PRO A 134 5.50 33.66 -12.23
C PRO A 134 6.31 33.96 -13.50
N LYS A 135 6.11 35.16 -14.06
CA LYS A 135 6.93 35.67 -15.17
C LYS A 135 8.34 36.06 -14.68
N PRO A 136 9.34 36.13 -15.57
CA PRO A 136 10.68 36.64 -15.22
C PRO A 136 10.61 38.01 -14.52
N GLY A 137 11.38 38.16 -13.43
CA GLY A 137 11.40 39.36 -12.59
C GLY A 137 10.24 39.48 -11.58
N GLN A 138 9.28 38.56 -11.59
CA GLN A 138 8.18 38.49 -10.62
C GLN A 138 8.36 37.30 -9.68
N ALA A 139 7.84 37.43 -8.46
CA ALA A 139 7.79 36.37 -7.47
C ALA A 139 6.39 36.18 -6.89
N TRP A 140 6.05 34.92 -6.61
CA TRP A 140 4.86 34.54 -5.85
C TRP A 140 5.29 34.01 -4.49
N ILE A 141 4.57 34.38 -3.42
CA ILE A 141 5.04 34.15 -2.05
C ILE A 141 4.00 33.52 -1.12
N ASP A 142 4.47 32.86 -0.07
CA ASP A 142 3.65 32.45 1.07
C ASP A 142 3.25 33.70 1.90
N LYS A 143 2.02 33.71 2.44
CA LYS A 143 1.50 34.85 3.23
C LYS A 143 2.44 35.24 4.38
N ARG A 144 3.13 34.27 4.98
CA ARG A 144 4.06 34.49 6.11
C ARG A 144 5.22 35.43 5.77
N ILE A 145 5.61 35.52 4.49
CA ILE A 145 6.70 36.41 4.04
C ILE A 145 6.29 37.88 4.18
N LEU A 146 5.03 38.20 3.90
CA LEU A 146 4.50 39.57 4.00
C LEU A 146 4.56 40.07 5.44
N SER A 147 4.05 39.28 6.40
CA SER A 147 4.08 39.64 7.83
C SER A 147 5.51 39.68 8.38
N ALA A 148 6.37 38.72 8.02
CA ALA A 148 7.71 38.62 8.60
C ALA A 148 8.69 39.71 8.11
N LEU A 149 8.50 40.24 6.90
CA LEU A 149 9.33 41.32 6.33
C LEU A 149 8.61 42.68 6.29
N ASN A 150 7.39 42.76 6.84
CA ASN A 150 6.52 43.94 6.76
C ASN A 150 6.35 44.46 5.32
N LEU A 151 6.09 43.55 4.37
CA LEU A 151 5.91 43.84 2.96
C LEU A 151 4.45 43.79 2.53
N THR A 152 4.14 44.46 1.42
CA THR A 152 2.86 44.41 0.72
C THR A 152 3.04 43.94 -0.73
N LEU A 153 1.97 43.42 -1.34
CA LEU A 153 2.00 43.04 -2.75
C LEU A 153 2.28 44.26 -3.63
N GLY A 154 3.11 44.08 -4.66
CA GLY A 154 3.63 45.14 -5.54
C GLY A 154 5.02 45.64 -5.17
N GLN A 155 5.49 45.39 -3.94
CA GLN A 155 6.85 45.73 -3.51
C GLN A 155 7.88 44.70 -4.01
N THR A 156 9.16 45.04 -3.93
CA THR A 156 10.26 44.14 -4.28
C THR A 156 10.84 43.44 -3.06
N VAL A 157 11.35 42.24 -3.26
CA VAL A 157 12.18 41.52 -2.29
C VAL A 157 13.48 41.09 -2.96
N SER A 158 14.59 41.14 -2.24
CA SER A 158 15.88 40.71 -2.75
C SER A 158 16.13 39.22 -2.44
N VAL A 159 16.46 38.46 -3.48
CA VAL A 159 16.87 37.05 -3.41
C VAL A 159 18.32 36.96 -3.90
N GLY A 160 19.26 36.93 -2.95
CA GLY A 160 20.68 37.08 -3.28
C GLY A 160 20.92 38.45 -3.88
N GLU A 161 21.42 38.50 -5.11
CA GLU A 161 21.70 39.76 -5.83
C GLU A 161 20.51 40.28 -6.66
N LYS A 162 19.47 39.46 -6.88
CA LYS A 162 18.33 39.80 -7.75
C LYS A 162 17.17 40.37 -6.95
N LYS A 163 16.63 41.50 -7.39
CA LYS A 163 15.36 42.06 -6.89
C LYS A 163 14.19 41.50 -7.69
N LEU A 164 13.17 40.98 -7.00
CA LEU A 164 11.96 40.41 -7.59
C LEU A 164 10.72 41.14 -7.09
N MET A 165 9.77 41.42 -7.98
CA MET A 165 8.50 42.06 -7.63
C MET A 165 7.49 41.03 -7.10
N LEU A 166 6.95 41.26 -5.90
CA LEU A 166 5.93 40.44 -5.27
C LEU A 166 4.57 40.64 -5.96
N SER A 167 4.15 39.70 -6.77
CA SER A 167 2.93 39.85 -7.60
C SER A 167 1.69 39.14 -7.05
N LYS A 168 1.86 37.96 -6.41
CA LYS A 168 0.75 37.12 -5.94
C LYS A 168 1.13 36.33 -4.68
N ILE A 169 0.11 35.89 -3.94
CA ILE A 169 0.26 34.99 -2.78
C ILE A 169 -0.11 33.56 -3.21
N ILE A 170 0.74 32.58 -2.88
CA ILE A 170 0.50 31.16 -3.13
C ILE A 170 -0.34 30.58 -1.97
N THR A 171 -1.52 30.08 -2.26
CA THR A 171 -2.35 29.36 -1.27
C THR A 171 -2.20 27.85 -1.39
N TYR A 172 -1.95 27.34 -2.60
CA TYR A 172 -1.72 25.91 -2.85
C TYR A 172 -0.65 25.67 -3.91
N GLU A 173 0.28 24.77 -3.59
CA GLU A 173 1.33 24.28 -4.49
C GLU A 173 1.19 22.75 -4.62
N PRO A 174 0.99 22.21 -5.84
CA PRO A 174 0.61 20.80 -6.01
C PRO A 174 1.71 19.82 -5.58
N ASP A 175 2.97 20.13 -5.85
CA ASP A 175 4.13 19.33 -5.48
C ASP A 175 4.87 19.84 -4.24
N LYS A 176 4.23 20.66 -3.39
CA LYS A 176 4.77 21.03 -2.08
C LYS A 176 4.84 19.79 -1.20
N ARG A 177 6.03 19.49 -0.71
CA ARG A 177 6.33 18.24 0.03
C ARG A 177 6.26 18.45 1.53
N GLY A 178 6.03 17.39 2.30
CA GLY A 178 6.06 17.40 3.78
C GLY A 178 7.44 17.13 4.37
N ASN A 179 8.52 17.68 3.81
CA ASN A 179 9.87 17.52 4.38
C ASN A 179 10.19 18.70 5.33
N LEU A 180 11.15 18.60 6.25
CA LEU A 180 11.48 19.71 7.17
C LEU A 180 11.75 21.06 6.46
N TYR A 181 12.29 21.02 5.23
CA TYR A 181 12.53 22.21 4.40
C TYR A 181 11.26 22.91 3.87
N SER A 182 10.09 22.25 3.92
CA SER A 182 8.81 22.88 3.54
C SER A 182 8.13 23.65 4.68
N LEU A 183 8.72 23.62 5.87
CA LEU A 183 8.28 24.42 7.01
C LEU A 183 8.66 25.90 6.82
N SER A 184 9.74 26.19 6.09
CA SER A 184 10.09 27.54 5.66
C SER A 184 9.02 28.12 4.73
N PRO A 185 8.75 29.43 4.80
CA PRO A 185 7.85 30.07 3.85
C PRO A 185 8.39 29.96 2.42
N ARG A 186 7.48 29.83 1.45
CA ARG A 186 7.80 29.59 0.04
C ARG A 186 7.91 30.91 -0.71
N LEU A 187 8.98 31.08 -1.50
CA LEU A 187 9.04 32.05 -2.60
C LEU A 187 9.23 31.30 -3.92
N MET A 188 8.35 31.54 -4.88
CA MET A 188 8.41 30.98 -6.22
C MET A 188 8.86 32.07 -7.21
N MET A 189 9.83 31.76 -8.06
CA MET A 189 10.41 32.66 -9.08
C MET A 189 10.58 31.92 -10.41
N HIS A 190 10.91 32.64 -11.48
CA HIS A 190 11.18 32.00 -12.77
C HIS A 190 12.59 31.40 -12.84
N THR A 191 12.80 30.30 -13.57
CA THR A 191 14.12 29.67 -13.73
C THR A 191 15.15 30.57 -14.42
N GLN A 192 14.71 31.49 -15.27
CA GLN A 192 15.59 32.46 -15.94
C GLN A 192 16.21 33.47 -14.96
N ASP A 193 15.59 33.72 -13.81
CA ASP A 193 16.10 34.66 -12.82
C ASP A 193 17.20 34.03 -11.94
N ILE A 194 17.37 32.69 -11.95
CA ILE A 194 18.34 31.99 -11.11
C ILE A 194 19.79 32.49 -11.29
N PRO A 195 20.34 32.61 -12.52
CA PRO A 195 21.74 32.99 -12.70
C PRO A 195 22.04 34.38 -12.11
N GLU A 196 21.09 35.30 -12.21
CA GLU A 196 21.21 36.67 -11.70
C GLU A 196 21.15 36.75 -10.16
N THR A 197 20.71 35.70 -9.47
CA THR A 197 20.72 35.68 -7.99
C THR A 197 22.12 35.55 -7.40
N GLY A 198 23.07 34.97 -8.15
CA GLY A 198 24.42 34.66 -7.64
C GLY A 198 24.48 33.58 -6.55
N ILE A 199 23.36 32.91 -6.22
CA ILE A 199 23.26 31.97 -5.08
C ILE A 199 23.77 30.56 -5.44
N LEU A 200 23.57 30.12 -6.68
CA LEU A 200 23.97 28.78 -7.10
C LEU A 200 25.46 28.74 -7.47
N LYS A 201 26.28 28.34 -6.50
CA LYS A 201 27.73 28.14 -6.64
C LYS A 201 28.07 26.66 -6.37
N PRO A 202 29.26 26.18 -6.77
CA PRO A 202 29.73 24.86 -6.34
C PRO A 202 29.65 24.72 -4.82
N GLY A 203 28.96 23.69 -4.33
CA GLY A 203 28.68 23.49 -2.90
C GLY A 203 27.28 23.94 -2.44
N SER A 204 26.54 24.68 -3.26
CA SER A 204 25.14 25.02 -2.95
C SER A 204 24.25 23.77 -2.93
N HIS A 205 23.45 23.62 -1.88
CA HIS A 205 22.49 22.53 -1.72
C HIS A 205 21.21 22.79 -2.53
N VAL A 206 21.29 22.59 -3.84
CA VAL A 206 20.14 22.67 -4.77
C VAL A 206 19.62 21.29 -5.11
N HIS A 207 18.30 21.18 -5.20
CA HIS A 207 17.61 20.00 -5.72
C HIS A 207 16.86 20.34 -7.00
N TYR A 208 17.26 19.71 -8.08
CA TYR A 208 16.56 19.78 -9.36
C TYR A 208 15.53 18.67 -9.46
N TYR A 209 14.39 19.02 -10.05
CA TYR A 209 13.35 18.08 -10.43
C TYR A 209 13.04 18.27 -11.90
N TYR A 210 13.07 17.17 -12.62
CA TYR A 210 12.71 17.10 -14.02
C TYR A 210 11.42 16.29 -14.10
N GLN A 211 10.33 16.97 -14.37
CA GLN A 211 9.00 16.37 -14.48
C GLN A 211 8.69 16.11 -15.95
N PHE A 212 8.12 14.94 -16.23
CA PHE A 212 7.75 14.48 -17.56
C PHE A 212 6.30 14.01 -17.61
N THR A 213 5.61 14.32 -18.71
CA THR A 213 4.23 13.87 -19.00
C THR A 213 4.09 13.52 -20.47
N GLY A 214 3.34 12.46 -20.79
CA GLY A 214 3.13 12.01 -22.16
C GLY A 214 2.38 10.68 -22.21
N GLN A 215 2.49 9.96 -23.32
CA GLN A 215 1.86 8.66 -23.49
C GLN A 215 2.51 7.60 -22.57
N ASP A 216 1.70 6.72 -21.99
CA ASP A 216 2.16 5.69 -21.05
C ASP A 216 3.29 4.80 -21.59
N SER A 217 3.26 4.46 -22.88
CA SER A 217 4.31 3.68 -23.55
C SER A 217 5.64 4.42 -23.58
N ALA A 218 5.63 5.71 -23.92
CA ALA A 218 6.80 6.59 -23.94
C ALA A 218 7.36 6.79 -22.53
N LEU A 219 6.50 7.05 -21.54
CA LEU A 219 6.91 7.17 -20.14
C LEU A 219 7.53 5.88 -19.60
N LYS A 220 6.98 4.70 -19.94
CA LYS A 220 7.56 3.40 -19.55
C LYS A 220 8.94 3.18 -20.16
N SER A 221 9.10 3.46 -21.45
CA SER A 221 10.39 3.39 -22.15
C SER A 221 11.42 4.35 -21.54
N PHE A 222 11.02 5.60 -21.28
CA PHE A 222 11.90 6.60 -20.67
C PHE A 222 12.26 6.24 -19.23
N LYS A 223 11.33 5.70 -18.44
CA LYS A 223 11.59 5.18 -17.09
C LYS A 223 12.62 4.05 -17.12
N GLN A 224 12.52 3.13 -18.08
CA GLN A 224 13.47 2.03 -18.24
C GLN A 224 14.86 2.51 -18.68
N PHE A 225 14.92 3.48 -19.59
CA PHE A 225 16.15 4.17 -19.99
C PHE A 225 16.81 4.86 -18.78
N SER A 226 16.03 5.67 -18.06
CA SER A 226 16.46 6.44 -16.89
C SER A 226 17.03 5.53 -15.82
N LYS A 227 16.33 4.43 -15.47
CA LYS A 227 16.72 3.49 -14.41
C LYS A 227 18.10 2.87 -14.63
N LYS A 228 18.53 2.68 -15.89
CA LYS A 228 19.85 2.11 -16.22
C LYS A 228 21.00 3.11 -16.09
N ARG A 229 20.70 4.42 -16.03
CA ARG A 229 21.69 5.52 -16.07
C ARG A 229 21.66 6.39 -14.80
N LEU A 230 20.90 6.00 -13.78
CA LEU A 230 20.86 6.73 -12.51
C LEU A 230 22.21 6.63 -11.81
N ASN A 231 22.75 7.79 -11.42
CA ASN A 231 23.86 7.86 -10.48
C ASN A 231 23.36 7.68 -9.03
N PRO A 232 24.23 7.35 -8.06
CA PRO A 232 23.82 7.21 -6.64
C PRO A 232 23.13 8.44 -6.06
N SER A 233 23.42 9.63 -6.60
CA SER A 233 22.80 10.90 -6.18
C SER A 233 21.48 11.21 -6.90
N GLN A 234 21.05 10.39 -7.85
CA GLN A 234 19.86 10.57 -8.67
C GLN A 234 18.84 9.48 -8.38
N ARG A 235 17.55 9.82 -8.42
CA ARG A 235 16.50 8.82 -8.31
C ARG A 235 15.25 9.23 -9.06
N ILE A 236 14.48 8.22 -9.46
CA ILE A 236 13.11 8.40 -9.94
C ILE A 236 12.21 8.45 -8.70
N MET A 237 11.32 9.44 -8.64
CA MET A 237 10.34 9.54 -7.57
C MET A 237 9.22 8.53 -7.78
N ASP A 238 8.75 7.93 -6.68
CA ASP A 238 7.62 7.01 -6.65
C ASP A 238 6.61 7.54 -5.65
N ILE A 239 5.36 7.72 -6.08
CA ILE A 239 4.31 8.21 -5.21
C ILE A 239 4.13 7.34 -3.95
N HIS A 240 4.29 6.02 -4.05
CA HIS A 240 4.10 5.12 -2.91
C HIS A 240 5.13 5.36 -1.81
N VAL A 241 6.31 5.89 -2.17
CA VAL A 241 7.44 6.15 -1.27
C VAL A 241 7.54 7.63 -0.90
N ASP A 242 7.31 8.52 -1.85
CA ASP A 242 7.48 9.96 -1.71
C ASP A 242 6.22 10.66 -1.15
N ARG A 243 5.07 9.98 -1.14
CA ARG A 243 3.81 10.41 -0.48
C ARG A 243 3.22 9.24 0.31
N PRO A 244 3.81 8.87 1.45
CA PRO A 244 3.40 7.69 2.22
C PRO A 244 1.92 7.75 2.64
N GLU A 245 1.33 8.94 2.81
CA GLU A 245 -0.08 9.10 3.17
C GLU A 245 -1.01 8.54 2.10
N ILE A 246 -0.69 8.80 0.82
CA ILE A 246 -1.45 8.30 -0.33
C ILE A 246 -1.05 6.86 -0.64
N GLY A 247 0.25 6.57 -0.64
CA GLY A 247 0.79 5.24 -0.92
C GLY A 247 0.25 4.17 0.02
N THR A 248 0.27 4.42 1.33
CA THR A 248 -0.21 3.45 2.31
C THR A 248 -1.73 3.24 2.25
N ALA A 249 -2.50 4.29 1.95
CA ALA A 249 -3.94 4.18 1.75
C ALA A 249 -4.26 3.32 0.51
N LEU A 250 -3.58 3.57 -0.61
CA LEU A 250 -3.72 2.79 -1.84
C LEU A 250 -3.32 1.33 -1.62
N ASP A 251 -2.18 1.08 -0.97
CA ASP A 251 -1.72 -0.27 -0.63
C ASP A 251 -2.76 -1.02 0.22
N ARG A 252 -3.38 -0.36 1.19
CA ARG A 252 -4.43 -0.95 2.04
C ARG A 252 -5.66 -1.31 1.21
N VAL A 253 -6.13 -0.42 0.34
CA VAL A 253 -7.27 -0.67 -0.56
C VAL A 253 -6.96 -1.85 -1.49
N GLN A 254 -5.78 -1.86 -2.11
CA GLN A 254 -5.36 -2.97 -2.97
C GLN A 254 -5.30 -4.30 -2.21
N LYS A 255 -4.71 -4.32 -1.00
CA LYS A 255 -4.65 -5.51 -0.15
C LYS A 255 -6.05 -6.01 0.20
N TYR A 256 -6.99 -5.11 0.51
CA TYR A 256 -8.38 -5.47 0.79
C TYR A 256 -9.08 -6.09 -0.43
N LEU A 257 -8.99 -5.46 -1.61
CA LEU A 257 -9.59 -5.96 -2.85
C LEU A 257 -9.01 -7.33 -3.25
N ARG A 258 -7.70 -7.52 -3.10
CA ARG A 258 -7.03 -8.80 -3.34
C ARG A 258 -7.50 -9.88 -2.35
N LEU A 259 -7.59 -9.57 -1.05
CA LEU A 259 -8.07 -10.51 -0.04
C LEU A 259 -9.53 -10.92 -0.29
N SER A 260 -10.40 -9.94 -0.60
CA SER A 260 -11.80 -10.19 -0.93
C SER A 260 -11.94 -11.09 -2.17
N SER A 261 -11.10 -10.89 -3.18
CA SER A 261 -11.08 -11.75 -4.38
C SER A 261 -10.74 -13.20 -4.05
N VAL A 262 -9.72 -13.44 -3.22
CA VAL A 262 -9.33 -14.79 -2.80
C VAL A 262 -10.47 -15.48 -2.03
N ILE A 263 -11.18 -14.74 -1.18
CA ILE A 263 -12.33 -15.25 -0.43
C ILE A 263 -13.47 -15.67 -1.38
N ILE A 264 -13.84 -14.83 -2.34
CA ILE A 264 -14.88 -15.14 -3.32
C ILE A 264 -14.50 -16.37 -4.15
N ILE A 265 -13.25 -16.47 -4.58
CA ILE A 265 -12.71 -17.62 -5.30
C ILE A 265 -12.80 -18.89 -4.46
N LEU A 266 -12.49 -18.82 -3.16
CA LEU A 266 -12.57 -19.96 -2.26
C LEU A 266 -14.01 -20.45 -2.08
N ILE A 267 -14.96 -19.52 -1.89
CA ILE A 267 -16.39 -19.84 -1.79
C ILE A 267 -16.89 -20.50 -3.08
N ALA A 268 -16.52 -19.94 -4.23
CA ALA A 268 -16.84 -20.52 -5.53
C ALA A 268 -16.20 -21.91 -5.71
N GLY A 269 -14.94 -22.10 -5.31
CA GLY A 269 -14.24 -23.37 -5.38
C GLY A 269 -14.95 -24.46 -4.57
N VAL A 270 -15.41 -24.14 -3.36
CA VAL A 270 -16.22 -25.05 -2.52
C VAL A 270 -17.55 -25.39 -3.21
N ALA A 271 -18.26 -24.40 -3.75
CA ALA A 271 -19.52 -24.63 -4.47
C ALA A 271 -19.32 -25.51 -5.72
N ILE A 272 -18.25 -25.28 -6.48
CA ILE A 272 -17.83 -26.07 -7.64
C ILE A 272 -17.52 -27.52 -7.22
N ALA A 273 -16.77 -27.71 -6.12
CA ALA A 273 -16.43 -29.04 -5.63
C ALA A 273 -17.66 -29.83 -5.20
N ILE A 274 -18.59 -29.22 -4.45
CA ILE A 274 -19.85 -29.85 -4.01
C ILE A 274 -20.71 -30.21 -5.22
N THR A 275 -20.88 -29.27 -6.15
CA THR A 275 -21.71 -29.48 -7.33
C THR A 275 -21.12 -30.55 -8.25
N THR A 276 -19.81 -30.53 -8.45
CA THR A 276 -19.13 -31.52 -9.30
C THR A 276 -19.13 -32.90 -8.67
N ARG A 277 -19.03 -33.00 -7.34
CA ARG A 277 -19.20 -34.28 -6.65
C ARG A 277 -20.59 -34.86 -6.91
N ARG A 278 -21.65 -34.05 -6.74
CA ARG A 278 -23.03 -34.46 -7.03
C ARG A 278 -23.22 -34.86 -8.49
N TYR A 279 -22.57 -34.14 -9.41
CA TYR A 279 -22.55 -34.46 -10.84
C TYR A 279 -21.89 -35.83 -11.11
N SER A 280 -20.68 -36.04 -10.57
CA SER A 280 -19.94 -37.31 -10.68
C SER A 280 -20.77 -38.49 -10.13
N GLU A 281 -21.43 -38.30 -8.98
CA GLU A 281 -22.26 -39.32 -8.34
C GLU A 281 -23.44 -39.77 -9.20
N ARG A 282 -24.09 -38.84 -9.91
CA ARG A 282 -25.18 -39.16 -10.86
C ARG A 282 -24.68 -39.86 -12.11
N HIS A 283 -23.47 -39.54 -12.55
CA HIS A 283 -22.88 -40.08 -13.79
C HIS A 283 -22.17 -41.42 -13.63
N PHE A 284 -22.10 -41.96 -12.41
CA PHE A 284 -21.52 -43.28 -12.18
C PHE A 284 -22.20 -44.38 -13.00
N ASN A 285 -23.54 -44.38 -13.12
CA ASN A 285 -24.24 -45.39 -13.92
C ASN A 285 -23.94 -45.24 -15.42
N SER A 286 -23.92 -44.01 -15.94
CA SER A 286 -23.56 -43.73 -17.34
C SER A 286 -22.12 -44.17 -17.65
N ALA A 287 -21.18 -43.92 -16.73
CA ALA A 287 -19.80 -44.37 -16.87
C ALA A 287 -19.69 -45.91 -16.88
N ALA A 288 -20.46 -46.60 -16.03
CA ALA A 288 -20.50 -48.07 -16.02
C ALA A 288 -21.04 -48.64 -17.35
N ILE A 289 -22.09 -48.04 -17.93
CA ILE A 289 -22.65 -48.46 -19.23
C ILE A 289 -21.61 -48.29 -20.34
N LEU A 290 -20.91 -47.16 -20.39
CA LEU A 290 -19.83 -46.93 -21.36
C LEU A 290 -18.70 -47.96 -21.21
N ARG A 291 -18.38 -48.39 -19.98
CA ARG A 291 -17.42 -49.48 -19.75
C ARG A 291 -17.92 -50.83 -20.27
N CYS A 292 -19.20 -51.16 -20.08
CA CYS A 292 -19.79 -52.39 -20.64
C CYS A 292 -19.77 -52.38 -22.18
N LEU A 293 -19.87 -51.20 -22.79
CA LEU A 293 -19.77 -51.03 -24.24
C LEU A 293 -18.32 -50.98 -24.77
N GLY A 294 -17.31 -51.24 -23.92
CA GLY A 294 -15.91 -51.35 -24.32
C GLY A 294 -15.07 -50.07 -24.20
N CYS A 295 -15.58 -48.98 -23.62
CA CYS A 295 -14.77 -47.78 -23.38
C CYS A 295 -13.70 -48.02 -22.30
N THR A 296 -12.47 -47.59 -22.57
CA THR A 296 -11.38 -47.66 -21.59
C THR A 296 -11.51 -46.57 -20.51
N GLN A 297 -10.88 -46.78 -19.34
CA GLN A 297 -10.88 -45.79 -18.25
C GLN A 297 -10.34 -44.42 -18.69
N ALA A 298 -9.28 -44.41 -19.50
CA ALA A 298 -8.68 -43.19 -20.01
C ALA A 298 -9.62 -42.44 -20.98
N GLN A 299 -10.39 -43.17 -21.79
CA GLN A 299 -11.38 -42.58 -22.70
C GLN A 299 -12.53 -41.92 -21.92
N ILE A 300 -13.01 -42.54 -20.85
CA ILE A 300 -14.05 -41.98 -19.99
C ILE A 300 -13.55 -40.70 -19.31
N VAL A 301 -12.36 -40.74 -18.70
CA VAL A 301 -11.76 -39.56 -18.08
C VAL A 301 -11.55 -38.44 -19.10
N LYS A 302 -10.99 -38.75 -20.28
CA LYS A 302 -10.80 -37.77 -21.35
C LYS A 302 -12.11 -37.15 -21.81
N LEU A 303 -13.19 -37.94 -21.90
CA LEU A 303 -14.52 -37.46 -22.27
C LEU A 303 -15.03 -36.44 -21.26
N PHE A 304 -15.04 -36.77 -19.97
CA PHE A 304 -15.55 -35.87 -18.93
C PHE A 304 -14.66 -34.64 -18.71
N ILE A 305 -13.33 -34.77 -18.82
CA ILE A 305 -12.42 -33.61 -18.79
C ILE A 305 -12.69 -32.69 -19.98
N THR A 306 -12.92 -33.24 -21.18
CA THR A 306 -13.23 -32.43 -22.36
C THR A 306 -14.55 -31.67 -22.17
N GLN A 307 -15.57 -32.30 -21.58
CA GLN A 307 -16.83 -31.63 -21.23
C GLN A 307 -16.60 -30.50 -20.22
N LEU A 308 -15.83 -30.77 -19.16
CA LEU A 308 -15.52 -29.78 -18.12
C LEU A 308 -14.75 -28.58 -18.70
N VAL A 309 -13.74 -28.83 -19.54
CA VAL A 309 -12.96 -27.78 -20.22
C VAL A 309 -13.83 -26.94 -21.14
N LEU A 310 -14.73 -27.57 -21.91
CA LEU A 310 -15.60 -26.86 -22.85
C LEU A 310 -16.67 -26.03 -22.11
N LEU A 311 -17.28 -26.60 -21.07
CA LEU A 311 -18.17 -25.88 -20.17
C LEU A 311 -17.44 -24.71 -19.50
N GLY A 312 -16.24 -24.98 -19.01
CA GLY A 312 -15.39 -24.01 -18.33
C GLY A 312 -15.03 -22.82 -19.18
N PHE A 313 -14.66 -23.08 -20.43
CA PHE A 313 -14.34 -22.05 -21.41
C PHE A 313 -15.57 -21.18 -21.72
N LEU A 314 -16.73 -21.79 -21.99
CA LEU A 314 -17.97 -21.05 -22.28
C LEU A 314 -18.45 -20.22 -21.09
N ALA A 315 -18.49 -20.82 -19.90
CA ALA A 315 -18.88 -20.14 -18.67
C ALA A 315 -17.90 -19.04 -18.27
N SER A 316 -16.59 -19.24 -18.48
CA SER A 316 -15.59 -18.21 -18.21
C SER A 316 -15.68 -17.07 -19.22
N LEU A 317 -15.94 -17.35 -20.50
CA LEU A 317 -16.14 -16.30 -21.51
C LEU A 317 -17.35 -15.42 -21.16
N LEU A 318 -18.47 -16.06 -20.80
CA LEU A 318 -19.67 -15.34 -20.34
C LEU A 318 -19.40 -14.58 -19.03
N GLY A 319 -18.70 -15.19 -18.08
CA GLY A 319 -18.33 -14.54 -16.82
C GLY A 319 -17.41 -13.33 -17.04
N CYS A 320 -16.44 -13.42 -17.95
CA CYS A 320 -15.57 -12.30 -18.31
C CYS A 320 -16.35 -11.16 -18.99
N LEU A 321 -17.30 -11.49 -19.87
CA LEU A 321 -18.18 -10.51 -20.50
C LEU A 321 -19.04 -9.80 -19.45
N LEU A 322 -19.69 -10.56 -18.57
CA LEU A 322 -20.45 -9.99 -17.46
C LEU A 322 -19.56 -9.16 -16.55
N GLY A 323 -18.35 -9.61 -16.25
CA GLY A 323 -17.40 -8.88 -15.41
C GLY A 323 -16.97 -7.54 -16.02
N TRP A 324 -16.78 -7.49 -17.34
CA TRP A 324 -16.51 -6.26 -18.07
C TRP A 324 -17.69 -5.27 -17.96
N VAL A 325 -18.92 -5.75 -18.16
CA VAL A 325 -20.14 -4.94 -18.05
C VAL A 325 -20.36 -4.46 -16.62
N SER A 326 -20.22 -5.33 -15.62
CA SER A 326 -20.35 -5.00 -14.20
C SER A 326 -19.34 -3.95 -13.76
N HIS A 327 -18.08 -4.07 -14.20
CA HIS A 327 -17.05 -3.07 -13.94
C HIS A 327 -17.39 -1.71 -14.56
N ALA A 328 -17.87 -1.66 -15.81
CA ALA A 328 -18.31 -0.42 -16.44
C ALA A 328 -19.48 0.22 -15.68
N GLY A 329 -20.46 -0.58 -15.23
CA GLY A 329 -21.59 -0.13 -14.41
C GLY A 329 -21.16 0.46 -13.07
N LEU A 330 -20.19 -0.18 -12.39
CA LEU A 330 -19.60 0.33 -11.14
C LEU A 330 -18.96 1.72 -11.32
N PHE A 331 -18.16 1.91 -12.37
CA PHE A 331 -17.54 3.21 -12.65
C PHE A 331 -18.57 4.28 -13.03
N ALA A 332 -19.66 3.92 -13.70
CA ALA A 332 -20.76 4.84 -13.98
C ALA A 332 -21.47 5.31 -12.71
N LEU A 333 -21.72 4.39 -11.76
CA LEU A 333 -22.32 4.71 -10.45
C LEU A 333 -21.41 5.60 -9.60
N LEU A 334 -20.09 5.39 -9.69
CA LEU A 334 -19.08 6.11 -8.91
C LEU A 334 -18.56 7.38 -9.59
N LYS A 335 -19.11 7.78 -10.75
CA LYS A 335 -18.57 8.89 -11.56
C LYS A 335 -18.38 10.19 -10.77
N ASN A 336 -19.31 10.53 -9.87
CA ASN A 336 -19.27 11.77 -9.08
C ASN A 336 -18.22 11.74 -7.95
N LEU A 337 -17.72 10.55 -7.60
CA LEU A 337 -16.70 10.35 -6.57
C LEU A 337 -15.31 10.13 -7.18
N LEU A 338 -15.24 9.95 -8.49
CA LEU A 338 -14.02 9.65 -9.22
C LEU A 338 -13.51 10.89 -9.97
N PRO A 339 -12.20 10.96 -10.24
CA PRO A 339 -11.62 12.02 -11.05
C PRO A 339 -12.18 12.01 -12.49
N ASP A 340 -12.22 13.19 -13.12
CA ASP A 340 -12.71 13.35 -14.50
C ASP A 340 -11.88 12.55 -15.53
N THR A 341 -10.61 12.28 -15.22
CA THR A 341 -9.71 11.50 -16.06
C THR A 341 -9.51 10.10 -15.49
N LEU A 342 -10.16 9.12 -16.12
CA LEU A 342 -10.05 7.71 -15.78
C LEU A 342 -9.05 7.00 -16.70
N ALA A 343 -8.19 6.16 -16.14
CA ALA A 343 -7.33 5.29 -16.94
C ALA A 343 -8.16 4.30 -17.79
N SER A 344 -7.60 3.84 -18.90
CA SER A 344 -8.23 2.81 -19.74
C SER A 344 -8.18 1.44 -19.04
N ALA A 345 -9.24 0.64 -19.18
CA ALA A 345 -9.24 -0.73 -18.66
C ALA A 345 -8.20 -1.58 -19.39
N ASN A 346 -7.36 -2.30 -18.63
CA ASN A 346 -6.35 -3.19 -19.18
C ASN A 346 -6.99 -4.49 -19.72
N PRO A 347 -6.93 -4.76 -21.04
CA PRO A 347 -7.52 -5.98 -21.60
C PRO A 347 -6.86 -7.26 -21.06
N LEU A 348 -5.62 -7.20 -20.57
CA LEU A 348 -4.93 -8.36 -20.00
C LEU A 348 -5.66 -8.91 -18.77
N ALA A 349 -6.37 -8.08 -18.01
CA ALA A 349 -7.14 -8.53 -16.85
C ALA A 349 -8.29 -9.49 -17.23
N ILE A 350 -8.84 -9.38 -18.45
CA ILE A 350 -9.83 -10.35 -18.97
C ILE A 350 -9.18 -11.72 -19.14
N PHE A 351 -7.96 -11.75 -19.68
CA PHE A 351 -7.22 -12.99 -19.88
C PHE A 351 -6.87 -13.64 -18.53
N PHE A 352 -6.50 -12.83 -17.54
CA PHE A 352 -6.34 -13.31 -16.15
C PHE A 352 -7.64 -13.92 -15.62
N GLY A 353 -8.79 -13.24 -15.75
CA GLY A 353 -10.09 -13.76 -15.32
C GLY A 353 -10.42 -15.13 -15.94
N LEU A 354 -10.13 -15.31 -17.23
CA LEU A 354 -10.32 -16.57 -17.94
C LEU A 354 -9.40 -17.68 -17.42
N ILE A 355 -8.11 -17.39 -17.24
CA ILE A 355 -7.15 -18.35 -16.66
C ILE A 355 -7.57 -18.73 -15.24
N THR A 356 -7.90 -17.75 -14.40
CA THR A 356 -8.30 -17.97 -13.02
C THR A 356 -9.56 -18.84 -12.95
N GLY A 357 -10.57 -18.56 -13.78
CA GLY A 357 -11.77 -19.39 -13.91
C GLY A 357 -11.45 -20.84 -14.26
N MET A 358 -10.56 -21.04 -15.23
CA MET A 358 -10.17 -22.38 -15.67
C MET A 358 -9.35 -23.13 -14.61
N VAL A 359 -8.45 -22.43 -13.92
CA VAL A 359 -7.64 -22.98 -12.82
C VAL A 359 -8.51 -23.37 -11.64
N ILE A 360 -9.51 -22.54 -11.27
CA ILE A 360 -10.48 -22.85 -10.21
C ILE A 360 -11.31 -24.07 -10.60
N LEU A 361 -11.84 -24.08 -11.83
CA LEU A 361 -12.65 -25.20 -12.31
C LEU A 361 -11.84 -26.50 -12.29
N LEU A 362 -10.65 -26.52 -12.90
CA LEU A 362 -9.81 -27.72 -12.91
C LEU A 362 -9.34 -28.11 -11.51
N GLY A 363 -9.00 -27.14 -10.65
CA GLY A 363 -8.53 -27.40 -9.29
C GLY A 363 -9.59 -28.05 -8.40
N PHE A 364 -10.83 -27.58 -8.45
CA PHE A 364 -11.91 -28.02 -7.56
C PHE A 364 -12.83 -29.08 -8.18
N ALA A 365 -13.00 -29.10 -9.51
CA ALA A 365 -13.91 -30.01 -10.20
C ALA A 365 -13.22 -31.28 -10.72
N LEU A 366 -11.94 -31.23 -11.10
CA LEU A 366 -11.23 -32.40 -11.62
C LEU A 366 -11.16 -33.55 -10.60
N PRO A 367 -10.85 -33.30 -9.31
CA PRO A 367 -10.70 -34.40 -8.37
C PRO A 367 -11.96 -35.28 -8.16
N PRO A 368 -13.17 -34.73 -7.95
CA PRO A 368 -14.38 -35.57 -7.89
C PRO A 368 -14.71 -36.27 -9.22
N LEU A 369 -14.32 -35.71 -10.37
CA LEU A 369 -14.48 -36.37 -11.68
C LEU A 369 -13.53 -37.55 -11.88
N LEU A 370 -12.30 -37.50 -11.34
CA LEU A 370 -11.35 -38.61 -11.45
C LEU A 370 -11.86 -39.89 -10.75
N GLN A 371 -12.87 -39.79 -9.87
CA GLN A 371 -13.54 -40.96 -9.29
C GLN A 371 -14.30 -41.80 -10.33
N LEU A 372 -14.75 -41.18 -11.44
CA LEU A 372 -15.38 -41.89 -12.57
C LEU A 372 -14.46 -42.95 -13.19
N LYS A 373 -13.13 -42.74 -13.09
CA LYS A 373 -12.12 -43.71 -13.56
C LYS A 373 -12.27 -45.08 -12.88
N LYS A 374 -12.70 -45.09 -11.62
CA LYS A 374 -12.70 -46.30 -10.75
C LYS A 374 -14.05 -47.01 -10.69
N VAL A 375 -15.06 -46.54 -11.43
CA VAL A 375 -16.40 -47.15 -11.42
C VAL A 375 -16.35 -48.52 -12.08
N SER A 376 -16.66 -49.59 -11.33
CA SER A 376 -16.71 -50.96 -11.86
C SER A 376 -17.95 -51.17 -12.75
N PRO A 377 -17.85 -51.94 -13.86
CA PRO A 377 -19.02 -52.36 -14.65
C PRO A 377 -20.06 -53.11 -13.81
N LEU A 378 -19.64 -53.80 -12.74
CA LEU A 378 -20.50 -54.53 -11.80
C LEU A 378 -21.52 -53.64 -11.08
N ARG A 379 -21.33 -52.32 -11.06
CA ARG A 379 -22.28 -51.37 -10.44
C ARG A 379 -23.67 -51.43 -11.08
N ILE A 380 -23.76 -51.78 -12.36
CA ILE A 380 -25.05 -51.94 -13.06
C ILE A 380 -25.88 -53.06 -12.43
N LEU A 381 -25.22 -54.13 -11.99
CA LEU A 381 -25.85 -55.30 -11.37
C LEU A 381 -26.02 -55.12 -9.86
N ARG A 382 -25.13 -54.37 -9.20
CA ARG A 382 -25.17 -54.12 -7.76
C ARG A 382 -24.96 -52.64 -7.45
N ARG A 383 -26.08 -51.89 -7.40
CA ARG A 383 -26.09 -50.43 -7.14
C ARG A 383 -25.49 -50.02 -5.80
N GLU A 384 -25.39 -50.94 -4.85
CA GLU A 384 -24.81 -50.73 -3.51
C GLU A 384 -23.28 -50.66 -3.48
N LEU A 385 -22.60 -50.99 -4.59
CA LEU A 385 -21.14 -50.84 -4.69
C LEU A 385 -20.80 -49.39 -5.01
N ASP A 386 -20.74 -48.56 -3.97
CA ASP A 386 -20.09 -47.25 -4.08
C ASP A 386 -18.61 -47.45 -4.44
N PRO A 387 -18.07 -46.66 -5.40
CA PRO A 387 -16.68 -46.78 -5.82
C PRO A 387 -15.78 -46.56 -4.61
N ILE A 388 -14.76 -47.41 -4.48
CA ILE A 388 -13.74 -47.32 -3.43
C ILE A 388 -13.28 -45.86 -3.35
N PRO A 389 -13.42 -45.18 -2.19
CA PRO A 389 -13.04 -43.78 -2.09
C PRO A 389 -11.59 -43.64 -2.53
N SER A 390 -11.37 -42.94 -3.65
CA SER A 390 -10.01 -42.66 -4.11
C SER A 390 -9.31 -41.84 -3.04
N GLN A 391 -8.06 -42.20 -2.72
CA GLN A 391 -7.07 -41.41 -1.98
C GLN A 391 -7.48 -39.94 -1.81
N SER A 392 -8.21 -39.63 -0.74
CA SER A 392 -8.73 -38.28 -0.49
C SER A 392 -7.60 -37.24 -0.50
N GLY A 393 -6.37 -37.67 -0.21
CA GLY A 393 -5.16 -36.86 -0.29
C GLY A 393 -4.88 -36.23 -1.67
N LEU A 394 -5.22 -36.88 -2.79
CA LEU A 394 -4.96 -36.29 -4.13
C LEU A 394 -5.94 -35.14 -4.43
N VAL A 395 -7.19 -35.28 -3.97
CA VAL A 395 -8.23 -34.24 -4.07
C VAL A 395 -7.86 -33.02 -3.24
N TYR A 396 -7.51 -33.24 -1.96
CA TYR A 396 -7.09 -32.15 -1.08
C TYR A 396 -5.75 -31.54 -1.51
N GLY A 397 -4.82 -32.35 -2.03
CA GLY A 397 -3.54 -31.88 -2.56
C GLY A 397 -3.69 -30.99 -3.80
N MET A 398 -4.58 -31.35 -4.75
CA MET A 398 -4.87 -30.49 -5.90
C MET A 398 -5.52 -29.17 -5.49
N ALA A 399 -6.52 -29.20 -4.61
CA ALA A 399 -7.17 -28.00 -4.11
C ALA A 399 -6.18 -27.09 -3.37
N LEU A 400 -5.31 -27.69 -2.53
CA LEU A 400 -4.26 -26.97 -1.81
C LEU A 400 -3.24 -26.36 -2.78
N LEU A 401 -2.78 -27.10 -3.80
CA LEU A 401 -1.86 -26.55 -4.81
C LEU A 401 -2.48 -25.38 -5.59
N VAL A 402 -3.76 -25.47 -5.95
CA VAL A 402 -4.46 -24.39 -6.65
C VAL A 402 -4.61 -23.16 -5.77
N ILE A 403 -5.01 -23.34 -4.51
CA ILE A 403 -5.10 -22.25 -3.53
C ILE A 403 -3.71 -21.62 -3.30
N SER A 404 -2.67 -22.43 -3.11
CA SER A 404 -1.28 -21.96 -2.97
C SER A 404 -0.80 -21.21 -4.21
N GLY A 405 -1.12 -21.69 -5.41
CA GLY A 405 -0.78 -21.03 -6.68
C GLY A 405 -1.48 -19.68 -6.85
N LEU A 406 -2.76 -19.60 -6.45
CA LEU A 406 -3.50 -18.34 -6.44
C LEU A 406 -2.91 -17.36 -5.43
N ILE A 407 -2.66 -17.80 -4.18
CA ILE A 407 -2.01 -16.97 -3.15
C ILE A 407 -0.65 -16.45 -3.66
N TYR A 408 0.17 -17.33 -4.23
CA TYR A 408 1.45 -16.95 -4.82
C TYR A 408 1.30 -15.91 -5.93
N SER A 409 0.33 -16.08 -6.82
CA SER A 409 0.03 -15.10 -7.89
C SER A 409 -0.29 -13.71 -7.35
N PHE A 410 -0.86 -13.61 -6.14
CA PHE A 410 -1.22 -12.33 -5.52
C PHE A 410 -0.12 -11.75 -4.62
N THR A 411 0.67 -12.59 -3.95
CA THR A 411 1.73 -12.13 -3.02
C THR A 411 3.09 -11.98 -3.70
N LEU A 412 3.39 -12.76 -4.74
CA LEU A 412 4.71 -12.89 -5.38
C LEU A 412 5.86 -13.26 -4.40
N ASP A 413 5.53 -13.64 -3.16
CA ASP A 413 6.47 -14.07 -2.12
C ASP A 413 6.22 -15.55 -1.79
N ILE A 414 7.21 -16.39 -2.11
CA ILE A 414 7.15 -17.82 -1.90
C ILE A 414 7.22 -18.21 -0.41
N LYS A 415 7.96 -17.45 0.41
CA LYS A 415 8.11 -17.73 1.84
C LYS A 415 6.80 -17.47 2.56
N PHE A 416 6.18 -16.32 2.29
CA PHE A 416 4.88 -15.98 2.82
C PHE A 416 3.81 -16.99 2.38
N THR A 417 3.79 -17.36 1.10
CA THR A 417 2.84 -18.35 0.57
C THR A 417 2.98 -19.70 1.28
N LEU A 418 4.21 -20.21 1.45
CA LEU A 418 4.46 -21.48 2.13
C LEU A 418 4.06 -21.43 3.61
N LEU A 419 4.40 -20.36 4.31
CA LEU A 419 4.04 -20.19 5.72
C LEU A 419 2.52 -20.09 5.91
N LEU A 420 1.84 -19.28 5.11
CA LEU A 420 0.39 -19.11 5.18
C LEU A 420 -0.34 -20.42 4.86
N THR A 421 0.09 -21.14 3.81
CA THR A 421 -0.53 -22.41 3.41
C THR A 421 -0.31 -23.50 4.46
N LEU A 422 0.86 -23.54 5.10
CA LEU A 422 1.14 -24.42 6.23
C LEU A 422 0.21 -24.11 7.41
N ILE A 423 0.12 -22.86 7.84
CA ILE A 423 -0.74 -22.43 8.95
C ILE A 423 -2.22 -22.72 8.66
N ALA A 424 -2.69 -22.39 7.45
CA ALA A 424 -4.07 -22.65 7.04
C ALA A 424 -4.38 -24.15 7.01
N SER A 425 -3.45 -24.97 6.50
CA SER A 425 -3.62 -26.43 6.47
C SER A 425 -3.69 -27.03 7.88
N LEU A 426 -2.84 -26.55 8.80
CA LEU A 426 -2.84 -26.96 10.21
C LEU A 426 -4.14 -26.53 10.91
N GLY A 427 -4.61 -25.31 10.65
CA GLY A 427 -5.87 -24.80 11.18
C GLY A 427 -7.07 -25.61 10.70
N ILE A 428 -7.14 -25.95 9.41
CA ILE A 428 -8.19 -26.82 8.85
C ILE A 428 -8.12 -28.21 9.47
N ALA A 429 -6.93 -28.79 9.65
CA ALA A 429 -6.76 -30.10 10.28
C ALA A 429 -7.25 -30.08 11.74
N LEU A 430 -6.93 -29.03 12.50
CA LEU A 430 -7.37 -28.84 13.87
C LEU A 430 -8.89 -28.68 13.97
N LEU A 431 -9.49 -27.86 13.10
CA LEU A 431 -10.95 -27.69 13.01
C LEU A 431 -11.64 -29.01 12.64
N MET A 432 -11.08 -29.76 11.70
CA MET A 432 -11.59 -31.08 11.33
C MET A 432 -11.56 -32.03 12.52
N GLY A 433 -10.44 -32.07 13.26
CA GLY A 433 -10.30 -32.84 14.49
C GLY A 433 -11.35 -32.47 15.54
N LEU A 434 -11.57 -31.17 15.75
CA LEU A 434 -12.57 -30.65 16.68
C LEU A 434 -14.00 -31.08 16.29
N ILE A 435 -14.35 -31.02 15.00
CA ILE A 435 -15.65 -31.48 14.50
C ILE A 435 -15.83 -32.99 14.73
N TYR A 436 -14.78 -33.81 14.53
CA TYR A 436 -14.83 -35.24 14.81
C TYR A 436 -15.04 -35.56 16.30
N VAL A 437 -14.37 -34.81 17.17
CA VAL A 437 -14.56 -34.91 18.62
C VAL A 437 -16.01 -34.55 18.97
N LEU A 438 -16.52 -33.43 18.45
CA LEU A 438 -17.89 -32.97 18.69
C LEU A 438 -18.93 -34.01 18.22
N LEU A 439 -18.79 -34.55 17.00
CA LEU A 439 -19.68 -35.61 16.48
C LEU A 439 -19.61 -36.90 17.32
N THR A 440 -18.49 -37.15 17.98
CA THR A 440 -18.31 -38.32 18.87
C THR A 440 -18.93 -38.07 20.24
N VAL A 441 -18.86 -36.84 20.75
CA VAL A 441 -19.57 -36.41 21.98
C VAL A 441 -21.08 -36.45 21.75
N ILE A 442 -21.58 -35.93 20.62
CA ILE A 442 -23.00 -35.97 20.24
C ILE A 442 -23.52 -37.42 20.20
N LYS A 443 -22.73 -38.36 19.65
CA LYS A 443 -23.08 -39.78 19.65
C LYS A 443 -23.25 -40.35 21.07
N LYS A 444 -22.45 -39.90 22.04
CA LYS A 444 -22.58 -40.34 23.45
C LYS A 444 -23.80 -39.71 24.12
N LEU A 445 -24.14 -38.47 23.78
CA LEU A 445 -25.29 -37.76 24.36
C LEU A 445 -26.65 -38.19 23.79
N GLU A 446 -26.65 -38.86 22.63
CA GLU A 446 -27.85 -39.33 21.93
C GLU A 446 -28.83 -40.10 22.82
N SER A 447 -28.34 -40.90 23.78
CA SER A 447 -29.18 -41.76 24.63
C SER A 447 -30.08 -41.00 25.61
N HIS A 448 -29.88 -39.69 25.80
CA HIS A 448 -30.60 -38.86 26.78
C HIS A 448 -31.63 -37.92 26.13
N VAL A 449 -31.87 -38.03 24.81
CA VAL A 449 -32.71 -37.08 24.06
C VAL A 449 -33.97 -37.75 23.51
N ASN A 450 -35.05 -36.96 23.38
CA ASN A 450 -36.34 -37.40 22.84
C ASN A 450 -36.19 -37.99 21.41
N LEU A 451 -37.12 -38.88 21.06
CA LEU A 451 -37.06 -39.80 19.92
C LEU A 451 -36.88 -39.09 18.55
N ASN A 452 -37.54 -37.95 18.36
CA ASN A 452 -37.43 -37.16 17.12
C ASN A 452 -36.02 -36.55 16.95
N ILE A 453 -35.46 -35.99 18.01
CA ILE A 453 -34.12 -35.38 18.00
C ILE A 453 -33.05 -36.46 17.87
N ARG A 454 -33.28 -37.64 18.48
CA ARG A 454 -32.42 -38.80 18.35
C ARG A 454 -32.21 -39.20 16.88
N PHE A 455 -33.28 -39.31 16.10
CA PHE A 455 -33.18 -39.61 14.68
C PHE A 455 -32.46 -38.52 13.87
N ALA A 456 -32.65 -37.24 14.22
CA ALA A 456 -31.91 -36.14 13.60
C ALA A 456 -30.40 -36.24 13.89
N LEU A 457 -30.00 -36.47 15.14
CA LEU A 457 -28.59 -36.61 15.52
C LEU A 457 -27.94 -37.87 14.91
N LEU A 458 -28.69 -38.99 14.84
CA LEU A 458 -28.23 -40.20 14.17
C LEU A 458 -27.91 -39.97 12.69
N SER A 459 -28.71 -39.17 12.00
CA SER A 459 -28.45 -38.85 10.59
C SER A 459 -27.12 -38.11 10.38
N LEU A 460 -26.77 -37.22 11.32
CA LEU A 460 -25.51 -36.46 11.32
C LEU A 460 -24.30 -37.35 11.66
N VAL A 461 -24.47 -38.26 12.64
CA VAL A 461 -23.41 -39.13 13.15
C VAL A 461 -23.16 -40.34 12.25
N LYS A 462 -24.17 -40.85 11.52
CA LYS A 462 -24.01 -42.01 10.62
C LYS A 462 -23.01 -41.74 9.50
N ASN A 463 -22.96 -40.50 9.00
CA ASN A 463 -22.08 -40.09 7.91
C ASN A 463 -21.01 -39.07 8.35
N LYS A 464 -20.30 -39.33 9.46
CA LYS A 464 -19.34 -38.40 10.09
C LYS A 464 -18.42 -37.66 9.10
N LYS A 465 -17.88 -38.36 8.09
CA LYS A 465 -16.98 -37.78 7.07
C LYS A 465 -17.67 -36.71 6.21
N ASN A 466 -18.87 -36.98 5.71
CA ASN A 466 -19.62 -36.05 4.87
C ASN A 466 -20.16 -34.88 5.71
N THR A 467 -20.70 -35.16 6.89
CA THR A 467 -21.18 -34.13 7.82
C THR A 467 -20.05 -33.19 8.22
N ALA A 468 -18.87 -33.75 8.58
CA ALA A 468 -17.71 -32.95 8.92
C ALA A 468 -17.24 -32.08 7.75
N ALA A 469 -17.18 -32.62 6.53
CA ALA A 469 -16.81 -31.86 5.35
C ALA A 469 -17.80 -30.72 5.03
N GLN A 470 -19.10 -30.94 5.22
CA GLN A 470 -20.13 -29.91 5.03
C GLN A 470 -20.04 -28.81 6.09
N ILE A 471 -19.91 -29.18 7.37
CA ILE A 471 -19.71 -28.22 8.45
C ILE A 471 -18.44 -27.39 8.19
N LEU A 472 -17.33 -28.03 7.83
CA LEU A 472 -16.09 -27.32 7.49
C LEU A 472 -16.27 -26.37 6.32
N ALA A 473 -16.94 -26.80 5.25
CA ALA A 473 -17.22 -25.97 4.09
C ALA A 473 -18.05 -24.72 4.45
N PHE A 474 -19.14 -24.88 5.21
CA PHE A 474 -19.96 -23.76 5.67
C PHE A 474 -19.21 -22.86 6.66
N SER A 475 -18.50 -23.43 7.63
CA SER A 475 -17.72 -22.66 8.61
C SER A 475 -16.58 -21.88 7.94
N LEU A 476 -15.88 -22.47 6.97
CA LEU A 476 -14.82 -21.79 6.22
C LEU A 476 -15.40 -20.66 5.37
N THR A 477 -16.56 -20.87 4.76
CA THR A 477 -17.28 -19.85 3.98
C THR A 477 -17.73 -18.69 4.87
N LEU A 478 -18.34 -19.00 6.02
CA LEU A 478 -18.79 -18.00 6.99
C LEU A 478 -17.62 -17.24 7.60
N MET A 479 -16.55 -17.96 7.97
CA MET A 479 -15.31 -17.37 8.48
C MET A 479 -14.72 -16.41 7.44
N ALA A 480 -14.64 -16.82 6.19
CA ALA A 480 -14.12 -15.97 5.12
C ALA A 480 -15.00 -14.71 4.93
N MET A 481 -16.32 -14.86 5.00
CA MET A 481 -17.25 -13.72 4.94
C MET A 481 -17.09 -12.77 6.13
N LEU A 482 -16.97 -13.29 7.36
CA LEU A 482 -16.73 -12.50 8.58
C LEU A 482 -15.36 -11.81 8.57
N LEU A 483 -14.32 -12.50 8.08
CA LEU A 483 -12.98 -11.92 7.90
C LEU A 483 -13.04 -10.75 6.91
N SER A 484 -13.72 -10.91 5.78
CA SER A 484 -13.91 -9.82 4.80
C SER A 484 -14.61 -8.62 5.42
N PHE A 485 -15.64 -8.86 6.24
CA PHE A 485 -16.39 -7.81 6.93
C PHE A 485 -15.55 -7.10 8.00
N SER A 486 -14.83 -7.86 8.83
CA SER A 486 -13.95 -7.32 9.87
C SER A 486 -12.79 -6.51 9.29
N VAL A 487 -12.14 -7.01 8.23
CA VAL A 487 -11.05 -6.27 7.56
C VAL A 487 -11.57 -4.97 6.97
N HIS A 488 -12.78 -4.97 6.38
CA HIS A 488 -13.39 -3.74 5.86
C HIS A 488 -13.61 -2.69 6.95
N GLN A 489 -14.22 -3.10 8.08
CA GLN A 489 -14.50 -2.20 9.20
C GLN A 489 -13.23 -1.68 9.86
N ASN A 490 -12.23 -2.54 10.07
CA ASN A 490 -10.96 -2.16 10.66
C ASN A 490 -10.22 -1.14 9.77
N LEU A 491 -10.19 -1.36 8.46
CA LEU A 491 -9.50 -0.46 7.52
C LEU A 491 -10.12 0.95 7.52
N LEU A 492 -11.45 1.04 7.54
CA LEU A 492 -12.16 2.32 7.60
C LEU A 492 -11.98 3.03 8.95
N ASN A 493 -12.11 2.30 10.06
CA ASN A 493 -11.94 2.87 11.39
C ASN A 493 -10.49 3.30 11.64
N ASP A 494 -9.51 2.48 11.26
CA ASP A 494 -8.09 2.79 11.39
C ASP A 494 -7.74 4.06 10.61
N TRP A 495 -8.32 4.26 9.42
CA TRP A 495 -8.11 5.47 8.64
C TRP A 495 -8.77 6.71 9.29
N GLN A 496 -10.02 6.59 9.75
CA GLN A 496 -10.71 7.71 10.40
C GLN A 496 -10.06 8.12 11.73
N THR A 497 -9.44 7.18 12.43
CA THR A 497 -8.81 7.41 13.74
C THR A 497 -7.33 7.82 13.64
N GLN A 498 -6.70 7.70 12.45
CA GLN A 498 -5.29 8.04 12.25
C GLN A 498 -4.96 9.51 12.51
N LEU A 499 -5.88 10.44 12.24
CA LEU A 499 -5.70 11.87 12.50
C LEU A 499 -6.92 12.42 13.28
N PRO A 500 -6.90 12.38 14.62
CA PRO A 500 -7.92 13.01 15.45
C PRO A 500 -8.15 14.48 15.08
N LYS A 501 -9.33 15.02 15.38
CA LYS A 501 -9.66 16.43 15.11
C LYS A 501 -8.72 17.43 15.82
N THR A 502 -8.05 17.00 16.88
CA THR A 502 -7.10 17.80 17.67
C THR A 502 -5.63 17.51 17.32
N THR A 503 -5.36 16.84 16.19
CA THR A 503 -3.99 16.58 15.72
C THR A 503 -3.22 17.89 15.59
N PRO A 504 -1.99 18.02 16.12
CA PRO A 504 -1.19 19.22 15.97
C PRO A 504 -1.06 19.63 14.50
N ASN A 505 -1.31 20.90 14.21
CA ASN A 505 -1.24 21.46 12.86
C ASN A 505 -0.15 22.55 12.72
N HIS A 506 0.53 22.90 13.82
CA HIS A 506 1.64 23.85 13.85
C HIS A 506 2.84 23.21 14.57
N PHE A 507 4.04 23.47 14.05
CA PHE A 507 5.30 23.06 14.64
C PHE A 507 6.16 24.29 14.91
N VAL A 508 6.76 24.33 16.09
CA VAL A 508 7.75 25.34 16.46
C VAL A 508 9.11 24.68 16.47
N LEU A 509 10.00 25.21 15.65
CA LEU A 509 11.38 24.74 15.51
C LEU A 509 12.33 25.81 16.04
N ASN A 510 13.51 25.37 16.48
CA ASN A 510 14.60 26.24 16.90
C ASN A 510 14.21 27.22 18.02
N LEU A 511 13.32 26.83 18.93
CA LEU A 511 12.99 27.64 20.10
C LEU A 511 14.22 27.68 21.02
N PHE A 512 14.81 28.86 21.19
CA PHE A 512 16.00 29.01 22.03
C PHE A 512 15.62 28.93 23.52
N GLU A 513 16.59 28.55 24.35
CA GLU A 513 16.37 28.34 25.79
C GLU A 513 15.79 29.57 26.50
N HIS A 514 16.23 30.78 26.13
CA HIS A 514 15.72 32.04 26.68
C HIS A 514 14.29 32.38 26.25
N GLN A 515 13.81 31.84 25.12
CA GLN A 515 12.46 32.12 24.59
C GLN A 515 11.42 31.12 25.10
N ARG A 516 11.87 30.06 25.79
CA ARG A 516 11.03 28.93 26.16
C ARG A 516 9.89 29.34 27.10
N ASP A 517 10.21 30.09 28.13
CA ASP A 517 9.27 30.42 29.20
C ASP A 517 8.24 31.45 28.72
N ASP A 518 8.68 32.45 27.95
CA ASP A 518 7.80 33.43 27.29
C ASP A 518 6.82 32.73 26.34
N PHE A 519 7.33 31.84 25.47
CA PHE A 519 6.50 31.11 24.53
C PHE A 519 5.49 30.19 25.22
N GLN A 520 5.88 29.52 26.31
CA GLN A 520 4.97 28.68 27.07
C GLN A 520 3.87 29.51 27.76
N THR A 521 4.19 30.73 28.20
CA THR A 521 3.24 31.68 28.79
C THR A 521 2.26 32.23 27.75
N ASP A 522 2.72 32.51 26.53
CA ASP A 522 1.86 32.95 25.44
C ASP A 522 0.85 31.87 25.04
N LEU A 523 1.29 30.61 24.96
CA LEU A 523 0.40 29.49 24.63
C LEU A 523 -0.67 29.29 25.71
N THR A 524 -0.30 29.36 26.99
CA THR A 524 -1.27 29.22 28.08
C THR A 524 -2.25 30.39 28.14
N THR A 525 -1.79 31.61 27.88
CA THR A 525 -2.64 32.82 27.80
C THR A 525 -3.72 32.69 26.72
N HIS A 526 -3.36 32.09 25.58
CA HIS A 526 -4.30 31.85 24.48
C HIS A 526 -5.08 30.52 24.60
N ASN A 527 -5.00 29.81 25.73
CA ASN A 527 -5.60 28.49 25.95
C ASN A 527 -5.23 27.44 24.89
N ILE A 528 -4.01 27.51 24.36
CA ILE A 528 -3.50 26.57 23.34
C ILE A 528 -2.76 25.43 24.05
N SER A 529 -3.27 24.20 23.94
CA SER A 529 -2.59 23.00 24.47
C SER A 529 -1.47 22.55 23.53
N SER A 530 -0.22 22.68 23.96
CA SER A 530 0.95 22.17 23.23
C SER A 530 1.43 20.81 23.74
N GLN A 531 2.15 20.07 22.89
CA GLN A 531 2.92 18.91 23.32
C GLN A 531 4.12 19.33 24.20
N ALA A 532 4.72 18.36 24.87
CA ALA A 532 5.95 18.57 25.62
C ALA A 532 7.06 19.17 24.75
N LEU A 533 7.86 20.04 25.36
CA LEU A 533 9.03 20.66 24.74
C LEU A 533 10.20 19.66 24.76
N PHE A 534 10.65 19.25 23.58
CA PHE A 534 11.77 18.32 23.45
C PHE A 534 13.05 19.09 23.11
N PRO A 535 14.14 18.91 23.89
CA PRO A 535 15.43 19.49 23.54
C PRO A 535 16.08 18.72 22.39
N ILE A 536 16.60 19.45 21.41
CA ILE A 536 17.30 18.92 20.25
C ILE A 536 18.77 19.32 20.32
N VAL A 537 19.63 18.32 20.19
CA VAL A 537 21.07 18.47 19.94
C VAL A 537 21.39 17.82 18.60
N ARG A 538 22.22 18.46 17.79
CA ARG A 538 22.66 17.93 16.48
C ARG A 538 23.87 17.04 16.67
N GLY A 539 23.79 15.80 16.16
CA GLY A 539 24.91 14.86 16.23
C GLY A 539 24.90 13.83 15.12
N ARG A 540 26.05 13.24 14.82
CA ARG A 540 26.21 12.26 13.73
C ARG A 540 26.61 10.90 14.26
N LEU A 541 25.95 9.84 13.79
CA LEU A 541 26.37 8.47 14.10
C LEU A 541 27.58 8.09 13.24
N ILE A 542 28.71 7.78 13.87
CA ILE A 542 29.97 7.46 13.16
C ILE A 542 30.36 5.98 13.25
N LYS A 543 30.06 5.30 14.36
CA LYS A 543 30.40 3.88 14.57
C LYS A 543 29.27 3.10 15.22
N ILE A 544 29.19 1.82 14.85
CA ILE A 544 28.36 0.78 15.49
C ILE A 544 29.33 -0.35 15.86
N ASN A 545 29.44 -0.72 17.14
CA ASN A 545 30.32 -1.79 17.62
C ASN A 545 31.75 -1.72 17.02
N ASN A 546 32.38 -0.54 17.10
CA ASN A 546 33.70 -0.22 16.52
C ASN A 546 33.83 -0.24 14.98
N GLN A 547 32.79 -0.60 14.24
CA GLN A 547 32.77 -0.51 12.78
C GLN A 547 32.22 0.84 12.32
N ALA A 548 32.88 1.46 11.34
CA ALA A 548 32.39 2.70 10.73
C ALA A 548 31.04 2.45 10.05
N VAL A 549 30.04 3.26 10.37
CA VAL A 549 28.65 3.07 9.91
C VAL A 549 28.56 3.04 8.38
N GLN A 550 29.43 3.80 7.70
CA GLN A 550 29.54 3.86 6.23
C GLN A 550 29.88 2.52 5.57
N LYS A 551 30.52 1.59 6.30
CA LYS A 551 30.88 0.25 5.78
C LYS A 551 29.75 -0.79 5.95
N ILE A 552 28.82 -0.54 6.85
CA ILE A 552 27.73 -1.47 7.20
C ILE A 552 26.55 -1.30 6.21
N VAL A 553 26.43 -0.13 5.60
CA VAL A 553 25.24 0.26 4.82
C VAL A 553 25.47 0.04 3.32
N SER A 554 24.56 -0.74 2.72
CA SER A 554 24.49 -1.00 1.28
C SER A 554 23.87 0.19 0.52
N LYS A 555 24.31 0.37 -0.74
CA LYS A 555 23.86 1.41 -1.71
C LYS A 555 22.34 1.44 -1.96
N ASP A 556 21.60 0.39 -1.59
CA ASP A 556 20.16 0.27 -1.86
C ASP A 556 19.27 0.41 -0.60
N SER A 557 19.84 0.69 0.58
CA SER A 557 19.07 0.68 1.82
C SER A 557 18.53 2.07 2.21
N GLN A 558 17.27 2.14 2.64
CA GLN A 558 16.62 3.36 3.15
C GLN A 558 17.32 3.97 4.38
N GLY A 559 18.21 3.23 5.05
CA GLY A 559 19.05 3.71 6.16
C GLY A 559 20.08 4.76 5.76
N GLU A 560 20.42 4.87 4.47
CA GLU A 560 21.41 5.79 3.92
C GLU A 560 21.14 7.26 4.30
N ARG A 561 19.86 7.67 4.33
CA ARG A 561 19.46 9.05 4.69
C ARG A 561 19.75 9.44 6.14
N ALA A 562 19.79 8.49 7.06
CA ALA A 562 20.02 8.77 8.48
C ALA A 562 21.51 8.92 8.82
N ILE A 563 22.41 8.46 7.94
CA ILE A 563 23.85 8.37 8.21
C ILE A 563 24.64 9.52 7.58
N HIS A 564 24.15 10.05 6.45
CA HIS A 564 24.80 11.15 5.74
C HIS A 564 24.44 12.56 6.25
N ARG A 565 23.60 12.66 7.29
CA ARG A 565 23.18 13.94 7.87
C ARG A 565 23.35 13.95 9.38
N ASP A 566 23.41 15.14 9.94
CA ASP A 566 23.36 15.31 11.39
C ASP A 566 21.92 15.05 11.86
N LEU A 567 21.80 14.10 12.78
CA LEU A 567 20.55 13.64 13.37
C LEU A 567 20.10 14.61 14.47
N SER A 568 18.79 14.77 14.61
CA SER A 568 18.19 15.37 15.79
C SER A 568 18.19 14.35 16.92
N LEU A 569 19.07 14.56 17.90
CA LEU A 569 19.14 13.76 19.12
C LEU A 569 18.35 14.47 20.22
N THR A 570 17.57 13.74 20.99
CA THR A 570 16.84 14.24 22.16
C THR A 570 17.14 13.34 23.35
N TRP A 571 16.79 13.80 24.55
CA TRP A 571 16.64 12.95 25.72
C TRP A 571 15.25 13.11 26.31
N SER A 572 14.79 12.10 27.03
CA SER A 572 13.53 12.16 27.76
C SER A 572 13.57 11.18 28.93
N GLU A 573 13.00 11.59 30.07
CA GLU A 573 12.83 10.69 31.21
C GLU A 573 11.64 9.73 30.97
N GLN A 574 10.56 10.24 30.38
CA GLN A 574 9.35 9.50 30.08
C GLN A 574 9.36 9.01 28.63
N LEU A 575 8.74 7.85 28.38
CA LEU A 575 8.50 7.38 27.03
C LEU A 575 7.52 8.35 26.34
N PRO A 576 7.87 8.97 25.19
CA PRO A 576 6.94 9.88 24.51
C PRO A 576 5.65 9.19 24.07
N ASP A 577 4.54 9.93 24.12
CA ASP A 577 3.22 9.43 23.76
C ASP A 577 3.19 8.83 22.35
N GLY A 578 2.61 7.65 22.22
CA GLY A 578 2.46 6.95 20.93
C GLY A 578 3.68 6.12 20.50
N ASN A 579 4.76 6.11 21.28
CA ASN A 579 5.86 5.17 21.08
C ASN A 579 5.59 3.85 21.82
N LEU A 580 5.89 2.72 21.17
CA LEU A 580 5.75 1.39 21.74
C LEU A 580 7.12 0.70 21.78
N ILE A 581 7.49 0.14 22.93
CA ILE A 581 8.75 -0.60 23.07
C ILE A 581 8.53 -2.00 22.54
N THR A 582 9.27 -2.37 21.49
CA THR A 582 9.20 -3.70 20.88
C THR A 582 10.20 -4.67 21.48
N ALA A 583 11.32 -4.15 22.00
CA ALA A 583 12.36 -4.96 22.63
C ALA A 583 13.16 -4.14 23.65
N GLY A 584 13.59 -4.77 24.75
CA GLY A 584 14.37 -4.15 25.81
C GLY A 584 13.53 -3.36 26.82
N ASN A 585 14.19 -2.53 27.64
CA ASN A 585 13.54 -1.77 28.72
C ASN A 585 13.79 -0.27 28.53
N TRP A 586 12.78 0.55 28.86
CA TRP A 586 12.94 2.00 28.85
C TRP A 586 13.98 2.43 29.88
N HIS A 587 14.82 3.39 29.52
CA HIS A 587 15.93 3.87 30.34
C HIS A 587 15.49 4.86 31.44
N LYS A 588 14.38 4.57 32.14
CA LYS A 588 13.92 5.35 33.29
C LYS A 588 14.97 5.29 34.40
N ASN A 589 15.42 6.44 34.91
CA ASN A 589 16.45 6.56 35.97
C ASN A 589 17.78 5.83 35.66
N SER A 590 18.09 5.59 34.39
CA SER A 590 19.33 4.95 33.99
C SER A 590 20.50 5.93 34.00
N HIS A 591 21.73 5.41 34.17
CA HIS A 591 22.95 6.21 34.01
C HIS A 591 22.99 6.93 32.64
N PRO A 592 23.74 8.04 32.53
CA PRO A 592 23.97 8.72 31.26
C PRO A 592 24.49 7.76 30.18
N TYR A 593 24.28 8.12 28.92
CA TYR A 593 24.73 7.41 27.72
C TYR A 593 24.00 6.09 27.42
N LYS A 594 22.71 6.01 27.75
CA LYS A 594 21.80 4.97 27.23
C LYS A 594 20.93 5.55 26.13
N VAL A 595 20.65 4.77 25.10
CA VAL A 595 19.87 5.23 23.94
C VAL A 595 18.79 4.23 23.53
N SER A 596 17.62 4.76 23.19
CA SER A 596 16.52 4.04 22.55
C SER A 596 16.47 4.36 21.06
N ILE A 597 16.42 3.33 20.23
CA ILE A 597 16.45 3.44 18.77
C ILE A 597 15.11 3.08 18.13
N GLU A 598 14.76 3.75 17.04
CA GLU A 598 13.58 3.42 16.21
C GLU A 598 13.76 2.10 15.45
N GLN A 599 12.71 1.28 15.40
CA GLN A 599 12.72 -0.09 14.92
C GLN A 599 13.15 -0.24 13.45
N LYS A 600 12.63 0.57 12.52
CA LYS A 600 13.00 0.50 11.10
C LYS A 600 14.47 0.86 10.92
N LEU A 601 14.96 1.90 11.59
CA LEU A 601 16.37 2.27 11.55
C LEU A 601 17.26 1.18 12.15
N ALA A 602 16.88 0.60 13.29
CA ALA A 602 17.61 -0.51 13.90
C ALA A 602 17.70 -1.71 12.96
N THR A 603 16.61 -2.06 12.29
CA THR A 603 16.56 -3.16 11.31
C THR A 603 17.44 -2.87 10.10
N ASN A 604 17.39 -1.64 9.56
CA ASN A 604 18.18 -1.25 8.39
C ASN A 604 19.68 -1.21 8.67
N LEU A 605 20.09 -0.84 9.89
CA LEU A 605 21.48 -0.79 10.33
C LEU A 605 21.95 -2.08 11.01
N ASN A 606 21.06 -3.08 11.09
CA ASN A 606 21.29 -4.34 11.80
C ASN A 606 21.77 -4.15 13.25
N ILE A 607 21.25 -3.12 13.93
CA ILE A 607 21.56 -2.80 15.32
C ILE A 607 20.70 -3.66 16.25
N GLN A 608 21.34 -4.27 17.23
CA GLN A 608 20.72 -5.11 18.25
C GLN A 608 20.72 -4.43 19.62
N LEU A 609 19.99 -5.03 20.57
CA LEU A 609 20.06 -4.60 21.96
C LEU A 609 21.47 -4.80 22.50
N ARG A 610 21.92 -3.84 23.32
CA ARG A 610 23.27 -3.78 23.93
C ARG A 610 24.42 -3.42 22.99
N ASP A 611 24.14 -3.11 21.73
CA ASP A 611 25.14 -2.54 20.83
C ASP A 611 25.63 -1.17 21.33
N GLU A 612 26.88 -0.87 21.03
CA GLU A 612 27.52 0.41 21.32
C GLU A 612 27.53 1.30 20.07
N LEU A 613 26.95 2.49 20.22
CA LEU A 613 26.82 3.49 19.17
C LEU A 613 27.68 4.69 19.51
N THR A 614 28.59 5.07 18.60
CA THR A 614 29.40 6.28 18.76
C THR A 614 28.82 7.42 17.94
N PHE A 615 28.48 8.51 18.61
CA PHE A 615 28.00 9.76 18.02
C PHE A 615 29.07 10.85 18.11
N THR A 616 29.18 11.69 17.09
CA THR A 616 29.96 12.92 17.12
C THR A 616 29.02 14.10 17.30
N ILE A 617 29.23 14.91 18.34
CA ILE A 617 28.47 16.12 18.65
C ILE A 617 29.47 17.28 18.76
N GLY A 618 29.44 18.20 17.80
CA GLY A 618 30.50 19.19 17.66
C GLY A 618 31.86 18.50 17.44
N HIS A 619 32.81 18.70 18.36
CA HIS A 619 34.12 18.04 18.36
C HIS A 619 34.21 16.79 19.26
N GLU A 620 33.17 16.49 20.04
CA GLU A 620 33.20 15.40 21.03
C GLU A 620 32.58 14.12 20.48
N ASN A 621 33.15 12.98 20.88
CA ASN A 621 32.60 11.66 20.58
C ASN A 621 31.96 11.07 21.84
N ILE A 622 30.70 10.65 21.72
CA ILE A 622 29.91 10.06 22.80
C ILE A 622 29.58 8.63 22.42
N ASN A 623 29.92 7.68 23.30
CA ASN A 623 29.51 6.29 23.16
C ASN A 623 28.24 6.04 23.98
N ALA A 624 27.20 5.53 23.34
CA ALA A 624 25.95 5.20 23.99
C ALA A 624 25.53 3.75 23.72
N THR A 625 25.01 3.09 24.75
CA THR A 625 24.54 1.70 24.65
C THR A 625 23.05 1.63 24.32
N VAL A 626 22.66 0.79 23.36
CA VAL A 626 21.25 0.56 23.02
C VAL A 626 20.54 -0.23 24.12
N THR A 627 19.53 0.35 24.76
CA THR A 627 18.75 -0.30 25.84
C THR A 627 17.38 -0.78 25.39
N SER A 628 16.80 -0.11 24.40
CA SER A 628 15.47 -0.44 23.88
C SER A 628 15.36 -0.13 22.40
N ILE A 629 14.51 -0.90 21.73
CA ILE A 629 14.06 -0.66 20.37
C ILE A 629 12.58 -0.32 20.44
N ARG A 630 12.17 0.75 19.76
CA ARG A 630 10.80 1.26 19.77
C ARG A 630 10.20 1.39 18.38
N GLN A 631 8.93 1.07 18.28
CA GLN A 631 8.10 1.42 17.14
C GLN A 631 7.58 2.85 17.32
N VAL A 632 7.69 3.65 16.26
CA VAL A 632 7.36 5.07 16.25
C VAL A 632 6.35 5.34 15.16
N ASN A 633 5.26 6.03 15.51
CA ASN A 633 4.29 6.50 14.54
C ASN A 633 4.69 7.89 14.04
N TRP A 634 5.39 7.95 12.91
CA TRP A 634 5.82 9.21 12.28
C TRP A 634 4.64 10.05 11.75
N ASP A 635 3.47 9.44 11.56
CA ASP A 635 2.28 10.08 11.01
C ASP A 635 1.45 10.81 12.09
N SER A 636 1.86 10.77 13.36
CA SER A 636 1.12 11.35 14.49
C SER A 636 1.15 12.88 14.56
N MET A 637 1.90 13.54 13.68
CA MET A 637 2.18 14.99 13.71
C MET A 637 2.71 15.48 15.08
N LYS A 638 3.35 14.59 15.84
CA LYS A 638 4.08 14.93 17.07
C LYS A 638 5.59 14.87 16.83
N PRO A 639 6.41 15.62 17.61
CA PRO A 639 7.86 15.53 17.52
C PRO A 639 8.34 14.10 17.81
N ASN A 640 8.87 13.45 16.78
CA ASN A 640 9.42 12.10 16.84
C ASN A 640 10.91 12.12 16.51
N PHE A 641 11.65 11.21 17.13
CA PHE A 641 13.11 11.14 17.01
C PHE A 641 13.54 9.73 16.62
N TYR A 642 14.73 9.57 16.01
CA TYR A 642 15.33 8.26 15.76
C TYR A 642 16.04 7.71 17.00
N PHE A 643 16.67 8.61 17.77
CA PHE A 643 17.42 8.28 18.98
C PHE A 643 16.91 9.13 20.15
N ILE A 644 16.59 8.47 21.26
CA ILE A 644 16.22 9.14 22.52
C ILE A 644 17.20 8.66 23.60
N PHE A 645 17.94 9.59 24.17
CA PHE A 645 18.94 9.34 25.21
C PHE A 645 18.33 9.39 26.62
N SER A 646 19.00 8.73 27.57
CA SER A 646 18.72 8.95 29.00
C SER A 646 19.04 10.39 29.40
N PRO A 647 18.27 10.97 30.34
CA PRO A 647 18.54 12.30 30.88
C PRO A 647 19.99 12.45 31.37
N GLY A 648 20.58 13.63 31.18
CA GLY A 648 21.98 13.89 31.54
C GLY A 648 23.02 13.59 30.45
N SER A 649 22.67 12.79 29.43
CA SER A 649 23.62 12.39 28.37
C SER A 649 24.00 13.53 27.41
N LEU A 650 23.11 14.48 27.21
CA LEU A 650 23.22 15.53 26.18
C LEU A 650 23.10 16.95 26.76
N THR A 651 22.92 17.08 28.08
CA THR A 651 22.76 18.36 28.78
C THR A 651 23.89 19.38 28.55
N PRO A 652 25.18 18.98 28.43
CA PRO A 652 26.27 19.93 28.24
C PRO A 652 26.28 20.65 26.87
N PHE A 653 25.54 20.13 25.88
CA PHE A 653 25.61 20.64 24.51
C PHE A 653 24.58 21.74 24.25
N PRO A 654 24.88 22.70 23.33
CA PRO A 654 23.90 23.68 22.88
C PRO A 654 22.65 22.99 22.33
N LYS A 655 21.48 23.41 22.85
CA LYS A 655 20.19 22.78 22.57
C LYS A 655 19.16 23.81 22.11
N THR A 656 18.30 23.39 21.21
CA THR A 656 17.09 24.12 20.80
C THR A 656 15.86 23.27 21.07
N PHE A 657 14.72 23.86 21.39
CA PHE A 657 13.50 23.11 21.64
C PHE A 657 12.63 22.98 20.39
N ILE A 658 11.94 21.84 20.31
CA ILE A 658 10.84 21.60 19.36
C ILE A 658 9.56 21.30 20.14
N THR A 659 8.44 21.79 19.61
CA THR A 659 7.11 21.37 20.04
C THR A 659 6.13 21.44 18.88
N SER A 660 4.94 20.89 19.10
CA SER A 660 3.82 20.94 18.17
C SER A 660 2.54 21.24 18.95
N PHE A 661 1.62 21.99 18.35
CA PHE A 661 0.31 22.27 18.94
C PHE A 661 -0.78 22.32 17.88
N TYR A 662 -2.02 22.21 18.33
CA TYR A 662 -3.20 22.39 17.50
C TYR A 662 -3.75 23.80 17.68
N LEU A 663 -3.94 24.50 16.56
CA LEU A 663 -4.58 25.80 16.51
C LEU A 663 -5.85 25.71 15.67
N ALA A 664 -7.00 26.06 16.25
CA ALA A 664 -8.27 26.10 15.52
C ALA A 664 -8.21 27.13 14.37
N PRO A 665 -8.92 26.89 13.24
CA PRO A 665 -8.95 27.82 12.11
C PRO A 665 -9.27 29.27 12.48
N GLU A 666 -10.15 29.47 13.46
CA GLU A 666 -10.58 30.77 13.99
C GLU A 666 -9.41 31.56 14.63
N ASN A 667 -8.46 30.85 15.24
CA ASN A 667 -7.32 31.44 15.93
C ASN A 667 -6.08 31.56 15.03
N LYS A 668 -6.13 31.15 13.75
CA LYS A 668 -4.94 31.18 12.85
C LYS A 668 -4.31 32.57 12.69
N ASN A 669 -5.08 33.62 12.92
CA ASN A 669 -4.62 34.99 12.78
C ASN A 669 -3.72 35.42 13.94
N THR A 670 -3.76 34.77 15.11
CA THR A 670 -2.94 35.15 16.27
C THR A 670 -1.44 34.95 16.05
N LEU A 671 -1.04 34.17 15.05
CA LEU A 671 0.36 33.87 14.74
C LEU A 671 0.94 34.67 13.56
N ASN A 672 0.11 35.33 12.74
CA ASN A 672 0.54 36.00 11.50
C ASN A 672 -0.08 37.40 11.35
N THR A 673 -0.26 38.11 12.47
CA THR A 673 -0.70 39.51 12.48
C THR A 673 0.37 40.43 11.92
#